data_AF-A0A2G4GJ63-F1
#
_entry.id   AF-A0A2G4GJ63-F1
#
_cell.length_a   1.000
_cell.length_b   1.000
_cell.length_c   1.000
_cell.angle_alpha   90.00
_cell.angle_beta   90.00
_cell.angle_gamma   90.00
#
_symmetry.space_group_name_H-M   'P 1'
#
loop_
_entity.id
_entity.type
_entity.pdbx_description
1 polymer ?
#
loop_
_entity_poly.entity_id
_entity_poly.type
_entity_poly.pdbx_seq_one_letter_code
_entity_poly.pdbx_strand_id
1 'polypeptide(L)'
;MKLKTTLIFFMKSIIFFTRKSSFLILVISLLVFNLKLSGQQNFPFTASPLTEKGDLSAKMVEGVGRFLLSETEKQKENRSKAWQFDFSSENGFDQSISAQRNLLSKRLGVVEERVQSHIEILTNSKAAGLKAFKIELPKCTISAIHWQVLDGLSAEGILIQPKGKVTARVVMIPDADVTPEVLAGMQLSGHVGFAAAQQLANNGVEVIIPTLISRDSKYSENKSLDKSLSYPHREWLYRQAYELGRHVIGYELQKVFSAIDWFLSKNKIEGVNLNIGVAGHGEGGLLALYAAALDKRISSTLVSGYFDSREKLWGEPIYRNVFGLLTTFGDAELAVMAWPRKVTIEFAQGPEINHTSEEWASAGSAPEVITTPTFEHSRAEWERAKSMVPKMRSNLQWIASTTGTKAVDPFSTAALSEFVKGLNSKLVFLATPINTSTKNIDWVNTEDRQSRSVRNMESHIQRVMAVCHRTRDSTFWQTLKGTIDEQVSVKAEHRKSLGQVLGELPIPSIPANPKARLLEDNDLWTSYEITLDVYAPDVFAWGILLVPKGIKPGEKRPVVVCQHGLEGLPEDVITNDTTTSGYHYYKSFAAKLAEKGYVTFAPHNYYRGQDKFRVLQRMANPIGLTLFSGIVGQHRRIVEWLGQQSFVDASRIGFYGLSYGGKTAMRVPALVEGYALSICSADFNEWIVKNSTIDYPISYLYTGEYDMPEWDLGHTFSYAEMAGLIAPRPFMVERGLYDGVSIDEWVDFEYARVRRHFVQLGIPEKTRIEHFDGPHTINGKETYEFLDIYLKGKK
;
A
#
# COMPACT_ATOMS: atom_id res chain seq x y z
N MET A 1 57.99 27.19 -81.02
CA MET A 1 57.57 28.61 -81.06
C MET A 1 56.97 28.95 -79.70
N LYS A 2 57.74 29.60 -78.81
CA LYS A 2 57.61 31.04 -78.46
C LYS A 2 56.21 31.35 -77.91
N LEU A 3 55.98 31.81 -76.68
CA LEU A 3 56.84 32.52 -75.72
C LEU A 3 56.20 32.38 -74.32
N LYS A 4 56.98 31.87 -73.35
CA LYS A 4 56.78 32.13 -71.91
C LYS A 4 57.42 33.48 -71.58
N THR A 5 57.11 33.98 -70.37
CA THR A 5 57.60 35.21 -69.69
C THR A 5 56.72 36.42 -70.01
N THR A 6 55.74 36.78 -69.18
CA THR A 6 55.98 37.42 -67.87
C THR A 6 54.83 37.12 -66.90
N LEU A 7 55.02 36.07 -66.11
CA LEU A 7 54.56 36.00 -64.72
C LEU A 7 55.55 36.83 -63.90
N ILE A 8 55.17 37.24 -62.69
CA ILE A 8 56.03 37.85 -61.64
C ILE A 8 55.95 39.38 -61.60
N PHE A 9 54.80 39.94 -61.21
CA PHE A 9 54.79 41.04 -60.21
C PHE A 9 53.43 41.24 -59.51
N PHE A 10 52.31 40.75 -60.07
CA PHE A 10 50.96 41.02 -59.48
C PHE A 10 50.37 39.93 -58.57
N MET A 11 50.95 38.73 -58.49
CA MET A 11 50.39 37.61 -57.70
C MET A 11 51.00 37.40 -56.30
N LYS A 12 51.98 38.21 -55.87
CA LYS A 12 52.56 38.08 -54.51
C LYS A 12 51.88 38.95 -53.45
N SER A 13 51.14 40.00 -53.82
CA SER A 13 50.46 40.86 -52.84
C SER A 13 49.04 40.39 -52.47
N ILE A 14 48.39 39.58 -53.31
CA ILE A 14 47.00 39.14 -53.08
C ILE A 14 46.93 37.87 -52.21
N ILE A 15 47.99 37.05 -52.20
CA ILE A 15 48.03 35.79 -51.42
C ILE A 15 48.47 36.04 -49.96
N PHE A 16 49.18 37.14 -49.67
CA PHE A 16 49.59 37.48 -48.30
C PHE A 16 48.49 38.17 -47.48
N PHE A 17 47.56 38.88 -48.14
CA PHE A 17 46.44 39.55 -47.48
C PHE A 17 45.23 38.65 -47.23
N THR A 18 45.07 37.56 -48.00
CA THR A 18 43.95 36.63 -47.83
C THR A 18 44.20 35.59 -46.74
N ARG A 19 45.46 35.14 -46.52
CA ARG A 19 45.77 34.21 -45.43
C ARG A 19 45.69 34.82 -44.02
N LYS A 20 46.09 36.07 -43.83
CA LYS A 20 45.97 36.74 -42.52
C LYS A 20 44.51 37.05 -42.16
N SER A 21 43.70 37.46 -43.13
CA SER A 21 42.28 37.76 -42.90
C SER A 21 41.45 36.49 -42.68
N SER A 22 41.71 35.41 -43.42
CA SER A 22 41.01 34.13 -43.21
C SER A 22 41.41 33.44 -41.91
N PHE A 23 42.68 33.55 -41.48
CA PHE A 23 43.11 33.02 -40.18
C PHE A 23 42.59 33.87 -39.02
N LEU A 24 42.52 35.20 -39.16
CA LEU A 24 41.92 36.08 -38.15
C LEU A 24 40.40 35.87 -38.06
N ILE A 25 39.70 35.64 -39.17
CA ILE A 25 38.26 35.31 -39.17
C ILE A 25 38.02 33.91 -38.59
N LEU A 26 38.90 32.93 -38.83
CA LEU A 26 38.80 31.60 -38.22
C LEU A 26 39.09 31.64 -36.71
N VAL A 27 40.07 32.43 -36.27
CA VAL A 27 40.41 32.64 -34.86
C VAL A 27 39.33 33.45 -34.15
N ILE A 28 38.79 34.51 -34.77
CA ILE A 28 37.63 35.26 -34.22
C ILE A 28 36.38 34.39 -34.24
N SER A 29 36.16 33.55 -35.26
CA SER A 29 35.03 32.62 -35.27
C SER A 29 35.20 31.54 -34.22
N LEU A 30 36.40 30.98 -34.00
CA LEU A 30 36.70 30.05 -32.91
C LEU A 30 36.64 30.72 -31.54
N LEU A 31 37.02 31.99 -31.40
CA LEU A 31 36.86 32.76 -30.15
C LEU A 31 35.39 33.11 -29.91
N VAL A 32 34.60 33.44 -30.92
CA VAL A 32 33.15 33.72 -30.82
C VAL A 32 32.34 32.43 -30.67
N PHE A 33 32.79 31.30 -31.22
CA PHE A 33 32.21 29.98 -30.96
C PHE A 33 32.55 29.50 -29.55
N ASN A 34 33.78 29.71 -29.08
CA ASN A 34 34.14 29.44 -27.68
C ASN A 34 33.44 30.40 -26.71
N LEU A 35 33.27 31.69 -27.05
CA LEU A 35 32.53 32.67 -26.25
C LEU A 35 31.02 32.41 -26.23
N LYS A 36 30.45 31.80 -27.28
CA LYS A 36 29.04 31.34 -27.28
C LYS A 36 28.84 29.99 -26.59
N LEU A 37 29.87 29.15 -26.50
CA LEU A 37 29.87 27.91 -25.71
C LEU A 37 30.30 28.12 -24.25
N SER A 38 30.86 29.29 -23.91
CA SER A 38 31.22 29.69 -22.55
C SER A 38 30.25 30.70 -21.92
N GLY A 39 29.01 30.79 -22.43
CA GLY A 39 27.87 31.27 -21.64
C GLY A 39 27.52 30.22 -20.59
N GLN A 40 28.48 29.83 -19.76
CA GLN A 40 28.27 28.97 -18.62
C GLN A 40 27.27 29.75 -17.75
N GLN A 41 26.04 29.25 -17.60
CA GLN A 41 25.12 29.80 -16.61
C GLN A 41 25.86 29.75 -15.28
N ASN A 42 26.34 30.90 -14.79
CA ASN A 42 27.04 31.01 -13.53
C ASN A 42 26.01 30.86 -12.42
N PHE A 43 25.72 29.62 -12.05
CA PHE A 43 24.93 29.32 -10.87
C PHE A 43 25.73 29.70 -9.62
N PRO A 44 25.09 30.18 -8.54
CA PRO A 44 25.76 30.45 -7.26
C PRO A 44 26.16 29.16 -6.50
N PHE A 45 26.01 28.00 -7.15
CA PHE A 45 26.25 26.65 -6.64
C PHE A 45 26.79 25.75 -7.77
N THR A 46 27.41 24.62 -7.41
CA THR A 46 27.91 23.67 -8.41
C THR A 46 26.75 22.87 -9.02
N ALA A 47 26.49 23.08 -10.31
CA ALA A 47 25.53 22.30 -11.08
C ALA A 47 25.94 22.23 -12.56
N SER A 48 25.53 21.16 -13.23
CA SER A 48 25.55 21.09 -14.69
C SER A 48 24.24 21.67 -15.28
N PRO A 49 24.19 22.08 -16.55
CA PRO A 49 22.95 22.59 -17.13
C PRO A 49 21.85 21.51 -17.19
N LEU A 50 20.64 21.85 -16.73
CA LEU A 50 19.43 21.04 -16.91
C LEU A 50 18.91 21.24 -18.34
N THR A 51 19.29 20.33 -19.24
CA THR A 51 18.88 20.34 -20.66
C THR A 51 17.58 19.61 -20.93
N GLU A 52 17.06 18.91 -19.92
CA GLU A 52 15.87 18.10 -20.03
C GLU A 52 14.62 18.94 -20.30
N LYS A 53 13.83 18.48 -21.27
CA LYS A 53 12.55 19.10 -21.67
C LYS A 53 11.39 18.17 -21.36
N GLY A 54 10.18 18.72 -21.33
CA GLY A 54 8.94 17.99 -21.06
C GLY A 54 8.52 18.05 -19.60
N ASP A 55 7.54 17.22 -19.25
CA ASP A 55 6.93 17.16 -17.93
C ASP A 55 7.82 16.34 -16.96
N LEU A 56 8.59 17.02 -16.11
CA LEU A 56 9.46 16.38 -15.12
C LEU A 56 8.68 15.65 -14.03
N SER A 57 7.45 16.10 -13.73
CA SER A 57 6.55 15.43 -12.78
C SER A 57 6.18 14.03 -13.30
N ALA A 58 5.76 13.93 -14.57
CA ALA A 58 5.45 12.65 -15.20
C ALA A 58 6.69 11.72 -15.26
N LYS A 59 7.86 12.27 -15.60
CA LYS A 59 9.11 11.50 -15.63
C LYS A 59 9.51 10.94 -14.28
N MET A 60 9.26 11.68 -13.20
CA MET A 60 9.52 11.23 -11.83
C MET A 60 8.63 10.03 -11.47
N VAL A 61 7.33 10.11 -11.79
CA VAL A 61 6.37 9.00 -11.59
C VAL A 61 6.82 7.75 -12.35
N GLU A 62 7.18 7.90 -13.63
CA GLU A 62 7.67 6.79 -14.46
C GLU A 62 8.99 6.20 -13.92
N GLY A 63 9.93 7.04 -13.49
CA GLY A 63 11.21 6.64 -12.92
C GLY A 63 11.06 5.84 -11.63
N VAL A 64 10.18 6.31 -10.72
CA VAL A 64 9.83 5.57 -9.50
C VAL A 64 9.13 4.25 -9.83
N GLY A 65 8.24 4.22 -10.83
CA GLY A 65 7.63 2.97 -11.29
C GLY A 65 8.64 1.93 -11.76
N ARG A 66 9.62 2.34 -12.59
CA ARG A 66 10.72 1.44 -13.01
C ARG A 66 11.59 0.98 -11.85
N PHE A 67 11.87 1.88 -10.90
CA PHE A 67 12.60 1.54 -9.68
C PHE A 67 11.87 0.47 -8.86
N LEU A 68 10.57 0.64 -8.58
CA LEU A 68 9.78 -0.31 -7.79
C LEU A 68 9.67 -1.69 -8.46
N LEU A 69 9.55 -1.74 -9.79
CA LEU A 69 9.60 -3.01 -10.54
C LEU A 69 10.96 -3.69 -10.38
N SER A 70 12.06 -2.94 -10.49
CA SER A 70 13.41 -3.47 -10.27
C SER A 70 13.59 -3.99 -8.84
N GLU A 71 13.11 -3.26 -7.83
CA GLU A 71 13.16 -3.72 -6.44
C GLU A 71 12.32 -4.99 -6.23
N THR A 72 11.16 -5.11 -6.88
CA THR A 72 10.34 -6.34 -6.81
C THR A 72 11.07 -7.57 -7.36
N GLU A 73 11.74 -7.43 -8.51
CA GLU A 73 12.55 -8.52 -9.06
C GLU A 73 13.74 -8.88 -8.14
N LYS A 74 14.40 -7.88 -7.52
CA LYS A 74 15.45 -8.14 -6.52
C LYS A 74 14.91 -8.92 -5.31
N GLN A 75 13.70 -8.59 -4.84
CA GLN A 75 13.08 -9.32 -3.73
C GLN A 75 12.82 -10.78 -4.10
N LYS A 76 12.41 -11.08 -5.34
CA LYS A 76 12.23 -12.46 -5.82
C LYS A 76 13.51 -13.29 -5.67
N GLU A 77 14.65 -12.74 -6.06
CA GLU A 77 15.95 -13.41 -5.93
C GLU A 77 16.40 -13.57 -4.47
N ASN A 78 16.10 -12.58 -3.63
CA ASN A 78 16.51 -12.57 -2.23
C ASN A 78 15.65 -13.46 -1.34
N ARG A 79 14.34 -13.59 -1.62
CA ARG A 79 13.40 -14.43 -0.85
C ARG A 79 13.92 -15.85 -0.64
N SER A 80 14.34 -16.51 -1.71
CA SER A 80 14.78 -17.92 -1.66
C SER A 80 16.00 -18.14 -0.73
N LYS A 81 16.84 -17.11 -0.53
CA LYS A 81 18.02 -17.17 0.35
C LYS A 81 17.68 -16.98 1.83
N ALA A 82 16.51 -16.41 2.13
CA ALA A 82 16.08 -16.08 3.48
C ALA A 82 15.47 -17.27 4.24
N TRP A 83 15.26 -18.40 3.57
CA TRP A 83 14.65 -19.60 4.16
C TRP A 83 15.71 -20.64 4.55
N GLN A 84 15.63 -21.10 5.80
CA GLN A 84 16.45 -22.18 6.34
C GLN A 84 15.55 -23.31 6.85
N PHE A 85 14.97 -24.06 5.91
CA PHE A 85 14.04 -25.14 6.25
C PHE A 85 14.76 -26.33 6.88
N ASP A 86 14.28 -26.78 8.04
CA ASP A 86 14.67 -28.08 8.61
C ASP A 86 13.66 -29.16 8.24
N PHE A 87 13.93 -29.90 7.17
CA PHE A 87 13.07 -31.01 6.75
C PHE A 87 13.31 -32.31 7.51
N SER A 88 14.10 -32.35 8.59
CA SER A 88 14.47 -33.59 9.29
C SER A 88 13.26 -34.27 9.96
N SER A 89 12.35 -33.48 10.53
CA SER A 89 11.13 -33.90 11.24
C SER A 89 10.06 -32.81 11.16
N GLU A 90 8.80 -33.13 11.42
CA GLU A 90 7.70 -32.15 11.47
C GLU A 90 7.97 -31.04 12.51
N ASN A 91 8.43 -31.42 13.71
CA ASN A 91 8.76 -30.45 14.75
C ASN A 91 9.97 -29.57 14.37
N GLY A 92 11.01 -30.14 13.75
CA GLY A 92 12.16 -29.38 13.26
C GLY A 92 11.75 -28.32 12.23
N PHE A 93 10.91 -28.73 11.27
CA PHE A 93 10.40 -27.82 10.25
C PHE A 93 9.58 -26.68 10.85
N ASP A 94 8.63 -27.01 11.73
CA ASP A 94 7.79 -26.04 12.42
C ASP A 94 8.60 -24.99 13.19
N GLN A 95 9.65 -25.44 13.90
CA GLN A 95 10.55 -24.55 14.61
C GLN A 95 11.30 -23.64 13.63
N SER A 96 11.82 -24.21 12.53
CA SER A 96 12.61 -23.47 11.53
C SER A 96 11.84 -22.35 10.81
N ILE A 97 10.50 -22.44 10.73
CA ILE A 97 9.65 -21.45 10.04
C ILE A 97 8.70 -20.67 10.96
N SER A 98 8.84 -20.83 12.27
CA SER A 98 7.94 -20.23 13.26
C SER A 98 7.89 -18.70 13.16
N ALA A 99 9.03 -18.05 12.95
CA ALA A 99 9.14 -16.60 12.76
C ALA A 99 8.39 -16.15 11.49
N GLN A 100 8.50 -16.90 10.41
CA GLN A 100 7.85 -16.60 9.13
C GLN A 100 6.33 -16.80 9.21
N ARG A 101 5.84 -17.83 9.92
CA ARG A 101 4.39 -17.97 10.18
C ARG A 101 3.85 -16.80 11.00
N ASN A 102 4.56 -16.38 12.05
CA ASN A 102 4.18 -15.21 12.85
C ASN A 102 4.17 -13.92 12.02
N LEU A 103 5.18 -13.75 11.15
CA LEU A 103 5.24 -12.60 10.24
C LEU A 103 4.09 -12.60 9.23
N LEU A 104 3.77 -13.75 8.63
CA LEU A 104 2.63 -13.89 7.72
C LEU A 104 1.31 -13.57 8.42
N SER A 105 1.10 -14.11 9.64
CA SER A 105 -0.08 -13.83 10.46
C SER A 105 -0.27 -12.33 10.70
N LYS A 106 0.82 -11.63 11.07
CA LYS A 106 0.81 -10.18 11.29
C LYS A 106 0.50 -9.40 10.00
N ARG A 107 1.15 -9.71 8.88
CA ARG A 107 0.93 -9.03 7.59
C ARG A 107 -0.48 -9.19 7.04
N LEU A 108 -1.18 -10.25 7.42
CA LEU A 108 -2.56 -10.48 7.04
C LEU A 108 -3.56 -9.91 8.03
N GLY A 109 -3.11 -9.39 9.18
CA GLY A 109 -3.99 -8.95 10.25
C GLY A 109 -4.70 -10.11 10.97
N VAL A 110 -4.11 -11.31 10.96
CA VAL A 110 -4.56 -12.45 11.78
C VAL A 110 -3.84 -12.33 13.14
N VAL A 111 -4.30 -11.43 13.99
CA VAL A 111 -3.61 -11.09 15.26
C VAL A 111 -4.49 -11.25 16.49
N GLU A 112 -5.81 -11.24 16.32
CA GLU A 112 -6.75 -11.48 17.40
C GLU A 112 -6.87 -12.94 17.78
N GLU A 113 -7.09 -13.15 19.08
CA GLU A 113 -7.53 -14.42 19.61
C GLU A 113 -8.99 -14.68 19.21
N ARG A 114 -9.24 -15.87 18.66
CA ARG A 114 -10.59 -16.30 18.31
C ARG A 114 -11.37 -16.65 19.55
N VAL A 115 -12.66 -16.33 19.53
CA VAL A 115 -13.59 -16.80 20.57
C VAL A 115 -13.91 -18.28 20.35
N GLN A 116 -14.42 -18.95 21.38
CA GLN A 116 -14.86 -20.33 21.24
C GLN A 116 -15.94 -20.44 20.15
N SER A 117 -15.69 -21.28 19.15
CA SER A 117 -16.59 -21.45 18.02
C SER A 117 -17.82 -22.28 18.41
N HIS A 118 -19.00 -21.71 18.19
CA HIS A 118 -20.29 -22.36 18.34
C HIS A 118 -21.05 -22.26 17.02
N ILE A 119 -21.25 -23.40 16.35
CA ILE A 119 -22.07 -23.46 15.12
C ILE A 119 -23.53 -23.63 15.51
N GLU A 120 -24.35 -22.72 15.01
CA GLU A 120 -25.80 -22.71 15.14
C GLU A 120 -26.44 -22.90 13.77
N ILE A 121 -27.56 -23.63 13.73
CA ILE A 121 -28.34 -23.79 12.51
C ILE A 121 -29.35 -22.66 12.46
N LEU A 122 -29.33 -21.89 11.37
CA LEU A 122 -30.24 -20.77 11.18
C LEU A 122 -31.69 -21.27 11.06
N THR A 123 -32.62 -20.47 11.56
CA THR A 123 -34.06 -20.74 11.53
C THR A 123 -34.81 -19.66 10.76
N ASN A 124 -35.86 -20.02 10.03
CA ASN A 124 -36.76 -19.07 9.42
C ASN A 124 -37.65 -18.42 10.49
N SER A 125 -37.32 -17.18 10.87
CA SER A 125 -38.09 -16.41 11.86
C SER A 125 -39.48 -16.00 11.40
N LYS A 126 -39.74 -16.03 10.07
CA LYS A 126 -41.05 -15.72 9.47
C LYS A 126 -41.95 -16.96 9.35
N ALA A 127 -41.41 -18.16 9.52
CA ALA A 127 -42.17 -19.40 9.49
C ALA A 127 -42.75 -19.74 10.87
N ALA A 128 -43.98 -20.28 10.90
CA ALA A 128 -44.56 -20.80 12.14
C ALA A 128 -43.65 -21.87 12.76
N GLY A 129 -43.26 -21.68 14.03
CA GLY A 129 -42.45 -22.64 14.78
C GLY A 129 -40.93 -22.56 14.59
N LEU A 130 -40.38 -21.46 14.04
CA LEU A 130 -38.92 -21.24 13.89
C LEU A 130 -38.21 -22.41 13.19
N LYS A 131 -38.73 -22.82 12.03
CA LYS A 131 -38.21 -23.98 11.29
C LYS A 131 -36.75 -23.78 10.90
N ALA A 132 -35.90 -24.75 11.20
CA ALA A 132 -34.50 -24.74 10.78
C ALA A 132 -34.37 -24.79 9.24
N PHE A 133 -33.46 -23.98 8.70
CA PHE A 133 -33.09 -24.02 7.28
C PHE A 133 -32.28 -25.29 6.99
N LYS A 134 -33.00 -26.39 6.75
CA LYS A 134 -32.46 -27.72 6.49
C LYS A 134 -33.07 -28.34 5.24
N ILE A 135 -32.23 -29.01 4.46
CA ILE A 135 -32.63 -29.81 3.31
C ILE A 135 -32.13 -31.23 3.52
N GLU A 136 -33.07 -32.17 3.49
CA GLU A 136 -32.80 -33.60 3.64
C GLU A 136 -32.62 -34.25 2.26
N LEU A 137 -31.41 -34.74 1.98
CA LEU A 137 -31.10 -35.50 0.77
C LEU A 137 -30.90 -36.99 1.11
N PRO A 138 -30.94 -37.91 0.13
CA PRO A 138 -30.77 -39.34 0.40
C PRO A 138 -29.47 -39.70 1.13
N LYS A 139 -28.37 -38.98 0.87
CA LYS A 139 -27.03 -39.30 1.40
C LYS A 139 -26.47 -38.26 2.39
N CYS A 140 -27.06 -37.08 2.46
CA CYS A 140 -26.59 -36.00 3.32
C CYS A 140 -27.72 -35.06 3.74
N THR A 141 -27.45 -34.21 4.71
CA THR A 141 -28.31 -33.11 5.16
C THR A 141 -27.55 -31.80 4.95
N ILE A 142 -28.20 -30.82 4.32
CA ILE A 142 -27.65 -29.49 4.09
C ILE A 142 -28.32 -28.52 5.07
N SER A 143 -27.55 -27.74 5.82
CA SER A 143 -28.05 -26.77 6.80
C SER A 143 -27.41 -25.40 6.58
N ALA A 144 -28.19 -24.32 6.65
CA ALA A 144 -27.63 -22.98 6.74
C ALA A 144 -27.15 -22.73 8.18
N ILE A 145 -25.92 -22.22 8.33
CA ILE A 145 -25.27 -22.09 9.63
C ILE A 145 -24.68 -20.71 9.88
N HIS A 146 -24.53 -20.39 11.16
CA HIS A 146 -23.87 -19.21 11.71
C HIS A 146 -22.89 -19.62 12.80
N TRP A 147 -21.74 -18.95 12.91
CA TRP A 147 -20.80 -19.17 14.01
C TRP A 147 -19.99 -17.93 14.38
N GLN A 148 -19.62 -17.85 15.65
CA GLN A 148 -18.77 -16.77 16.18
C GLN A 148 -17.29 -16.99 15.82
N VAL A 149 -16.58 -15.90 15.55
CA VAL A 149 -15.19 -15.93 15.06
C VAL A 149 -14.27 -15.11 15.96
N LEU A 150 -14.53 -13.81 16.09
CA LEU A 150 -13.89 -12.90 17.05
C LEU A 150 -14.97 -12.22 17.88
N ASP A 151 -14.59 -11.42 18.86
CA ASP A 151 -15.57 -10.59 19.59
C ASP A 151 -16.31 -9.63 18.64
N GLY A 152 -17.60 -9.93 18.46
CA GLY A 152 -18.53 -9.30 17.52
C GLY A 152 -18.15 -9.43 16.03
N LEU A 153 -17.33 -10.40 15.64
CA LEU A 153 -17.19 -10.86 14.26
C LEU A 153 -17.68 -12.30 14.17
N SER A 154 -18.58 -12.56 13.22
CA SER A 154 -19.17 -13.86 12.97
C SER A 154 -19.07 -14.25 11.50
N ALA A 155 -19.44 -15.49 11.21
CA ALA A 155 -19.49 -16.03 9.87
C ALA A 155 -20.81 -16.77 9.64
N GLU A 156 -21.28 -16.72 8.39
CA GLU A 156 -22.42 -17.49 7.92
C GLU A 156 -21.99 -18.38 6.75
N GLY A 157 -22.69 -19.49 6.55
CA GLY A 157 -22.35 -20.45 5.50
C GLY A 157 -23.30 -21.63 5.45
N ILE A 158 -22.80 -22.73 4.90
CA ILE A 158 -23.53 -24.00 4.78
C ILE A 158 -22.73 -25.11 5.46
N LEU A 159 -23.42 -25.96 6.22
CA LEU A 159 -22.91 -27.24 6.71
C LEU A 159 -23.59 -28.38 5.94
N ILE A 160 -22.80 -29.26 5.33
CA ILE A 160 -23.27 -30.48 4.68
C ILE A 160 -22.79 -31.68 5.48
N GLN A 161 -23.74 -32.42 6.04
CA GLN A 161 -23.49 -33.56 6.91
C GLN A 161 -23.84 -34.86 6.20
N PRO A 162 -22.91 -35.81 6.05
CA PRO A 162 -23.22 -37.15 5.56
C PRO A 162 -24.21 -37.87 6.49
N LYS A 163 -25.14 -38.63 5.93
CA LYS A 163 -26.01 -39.54 6.69
C LYS A 163 -25.30 -40.84 7.09
N GLY A 164 -24.25 -41.19 6.35
CA GLY A 164 -23.38 -42.33 6.65
C GLY A 164 -22.25 -41.96 7.62
N LYS A 165 -21.30 -42.88 7.81
CA LYS A 165 -20.12 -42.65 8.64
C LYS A 165 -19.29 -41.49 8.08
N VAL A 166 -18.98 -40.50 8.94
CA VAL A 166 -18.05 -39.42 8.59
C VAL A 166 -16.62 -39.96 8.57
N THR A 167 -15.90 -39.71 7.48
CA THR A 167 -14.53 -40.19 7.22
C THR A 167 -13.49 -39.07 7.25
N ALA A 168 -13.89 -37.83 6.98
CA ALA A 168 -13.07 -36.64 7.05
C ALA A 168 -13.94 -35.39 7.21
N ARG A 169 -13.31 -34.26 7.52
CA ARG A 169 -13.95 -32.94 7.65
C ARG A 169 -13.26 -31.93 6.75
N VAL A 170 -14.01 -31.07 6.06
CA VAL A 170 -13.45 -30.14 5.10
C VAL A 170 -14.08 -28.76 5.24
N VAL A 171 -13.26 -27.71 5.21
CA VAL A 171 -13.72 -26.36 4.90
C VAL A 171 -13.50 -26.13 3.40
N MET A 172 -14.59 -26.03 2.63
CA MET A 172 -14.53 -25.82 1.19
C MET A 172 -14.92 -24.38 0.86
N ILE A 173 -14.03 -23.63 0.25
CA ILE A 173 -14.11 -22.17 0.12
C ILE A 173 -14.35 -21.80 -1.35
N PRO A 174 -15.49 -21.17 -1.69
CA PRO A 174 -15.75 -20.72 -3.05
C PRO A 174 -14.89 -19.50 -3.43
N ASP A 175 -14.91 -19.09 -4.69
CA ASP A 175 -14.50 -17.73 -5.07
C ASP A 175 -15.49 -16.69 -4.48
N ALA A 176 -15.06 -15.43 -4.32
CA ALA A 176 -15.86 -14.39 -3.66
C ALA A 176 -17.23 -14.13 -4.30
N ASP A 177 -17.40 -14.35 -5.60
CA ASP A 177 -18.67 -14.13 -6.31
C ASP A 177 -19.49 -15.42 -6.47
N VAL A 178 -19.02 -16.54 -5.91
CA VAL A 178 -19.71 -17.82 -5.92
C VAL A 178 -20.32 -18.06 -4.54
N THR A 179 -21.64 -18.17 -4.49
CA THR A 179 -22.34 -18.44 -3.23
C THR A 179 -22.09 -19.88 -2.75
N PRO A 180 -22.09 -20.14 -1.43
CA PRO A 180 -21.99 -21.49 -0.88
C PRO A 180 -22.98 -22.51 -1.49
N GLU A 181 -24.17 -22.05 -1.87
CA GLU A 181 -25.24 -22.85 -2.47
C GLU A 181 -24.82 -23.53 -3.79
N VAL A 182 -23.93 -22.90 -4.57
CA VAL A 182 -23.41 -23.48 -5.81
C VAL A 182 -22.60 -24.74 -5.51
N LEU A 183 -21.65 -24.66 -4.57
CA LEU A 183 -20.84 -25.81 -4.17
C LEU A 183 -21.68 -26.89 -3.47
N ALA A 184 -22.77 -26.51 -2.80
CA ALA A 184 -23.75 -27.42 -2.21
C ALA A 184 -24.68 -28.10 -3.23
N GLY A 185 -24.65 -27.68 -4.51
CA GLY A 185 -25.44 -28.23 -5.60
C GLY A 185 -26.89 -27.71 -5.66
N MET A 186 -27.21 -26.64 -4.92
CA MET A 186 -28.58 -26.16 -4.75
C MET A 186 -29.03 -25.20 -5.86
N GLN A 187 -28.15 -24.36 -6.39
CA GLN A 187 -28.49 -23.35 -7.39
C GLN A 187 -27.44 -23.34 -8.51
N LEU A 188 -27.83 -22.79 -9.68
CA LEU A 188 -26.94 -22.47 -10.78
C LEU A 188 -26.15 -23.67 -11.35
N SER A 189 -26.87 -24.70 -11.82
CA SER A 189 -26.27 -25.83 -12.55
C SER A 189 -25.58 -25.33 -13.83
N GLY A 190 -24.26 -25.15 -13.79
CA GLY A 190 -23.46 -24.52 -14.85
C GLY A 190 -22.39 -23.54 -14.33
N HIS A 191 -22.48 -23.13 -13.06
CA HIS A 191 -21.42 -22.36 -12.42
C HIS A 191 -20.24 -23.24 -11.99
N VAL A 192 -19.07 -22.62 -11.92
CA VAL A 192 -17.81 -23.22 -11.49
C VAL A 192 -17.96 -23.92 -10.14
N GLY A 193 -17.50 -25.18 -10.06
CA GLY A 193 -17.51 -25.98 -8.82
C GLY A 193 -18.89 -26.50 -8.37
N PHE A 194 -19.93 -26.39 -9.20
CA PHE A 194 -21.27 -26.84 -8.86
C PHE A 194 -21.30 -28.26 -8.24
N ALA A 195 -21.94 -28.37 -7.08
CA ALA A 195 -22.10 -29.60 -6.31
C ALA A 195 -20.80 -30.29 -5.82
N ALA A 196 -19.63 -29.66 -5.95
CA ALA A 196 -18.36 -30.28 -5.54
C ALA A 196 -18.34 -30.63 -4.04
N ALA A 197 -18.89 -29.78 -3.17
CA ALA A 197 -19.01 -30.08 -1.74
C ALA A 197 -20.05 -31.19 -1.47
N GLN A 198 -21.17 -31.19 -2.23
CA GLN A 198 -22.17 -32.26 -2.15
C GLN A 198 -21.57 -33.62 -2.53
N GLN A 199 -20.69 -33.67 -3.53
CA GLN A 199 -19.99 -34.90 -3.93
C GLN A 199 -19.08 -35.44 -2.82
N LEU A 200 -18.35 -34.56 -2.13
CA LEU A 200 -17.56 -34.93 -0.94
C LEU A 200 -18.46 -35.51 0.15
N ALA A 201 -19.58 -34.85 0.46
CA ALA A 201 -20.52 -35.32 1.48
C ALA A 201 -21.19 -36.66 1.15
N ASN A 202 -21.51 -36.89 -0.12
CA ASN A 202 -22.04 -38.16 -0.59
C ASN A 202 -21.04 -39.33 -0.42
N ASN A 203 -19.76 -39.03 -0.19
CA ASN A 203 -18.68 -39.97 0.09
C ASN A 203 -18.24 -39.96 1.56
N GLY A 204 -19.05 -39.40 2.47
CA GLY A 204 -18.79 -39.44 3.91
C GLY A 204 -17.90 -38.31 4.42
N VAL A 205 -17.66 -37.24 3.66
CA VAL A 205 -16.90 -36.07 4.14
C VAL A 205 -17.87 -35.02 4.67
N GLU A 206 -17.73 -34.59 5.92
CA GLU A 206 -18.53 -33.47 6.45
C GLU A 206 -17.92 -32.14 6.00
N VAL A 207 -18.72 -31.25 5.41
CA VAL A 207 -18.22 -30.04 4.73
C VAL A 207 -18.85 -28.78 5.31
N ILE A 208 -18.02 -27.79 5.64
CA ILE A 208 -18.45 -26.39 5.88
C ILE A 208 -18.06 -25.54 4.67
N ILE A 209 -18.97 -24.69 4.23
CA ILE A 209 -18.77 -23.76 3.11
C ILE A 209 -19.04 -22.34 3.62
N PRO A 210 -17.99 -21.53 3.91
CA PRO A 210 -18.19 -20.17 4.39
C PRO A 210 -18.65 -19.24 3.29
N THR A 211 -19.43 -18.22 3.66
CA THR A 211 -19.72 -17.07 2.80
C THR A 211 -18.53 -16.11 2.82
N LEU A 212 -17.96 -15.84 1.65
CA LEU A 212 -16.97 -14.78 1.46
C LEU A 212 -17.64 -13.45 1.16
N ILE A 213 -16.94 -12.35 1.40
CA ILE A 213 -17.37 -11.02 0.96
C ILE A 213 -17.27 -10.95 -0.55
N SER A 214 -18.39 -10.65 -1.24
CA SER A 214 -18.46 -10.58 -2.71
C SER A 214 -17.82 -9.33 -3.30
N ARG A 215 -17.63 -9.32 -4.61
CA ARG A 215 -17.13 -8.16 -5.38
C ARG A 215 -18.24 -7.25 -5.91
N ASP A 216 -19.48 -7.51 -5.51
CA ASP A 216 -20.60 -6.56 -5.67
C ASP A 216 -20.34 -5.28 -4.84
N SER A 217 -21.01 -4.17 -5.17
CA SER A 217 -20.88 -2.87 -4.51
C SER A 217 -22.15 -2.41 -3.79
N LYS A 218 -23.26 -3.16 -3.86
CA LYS A 218 -24.58 -2.80 -3.33
C LYS A 218 -24.60 -2.32 -1.88
N TYR A 219 -23.71 -2.83 -1.04
CA TYR A 219 -23.59 -2.50 0.39
C TYR A 219 -22.35 -1.67 0.73
N SER A 220 -21.61 -1.20 -0.27
CA SER A 220 -20.56 -0.19 -0.13
C SER A 220 -21.21 1.19 -0.01
N GLU A 221 -22.00 1.38 1.05
CA GLU A 221 -22.83 2.56 1.25
C GLU A 221 -22.92 2.95 2.73
N ASN A 222 -23.17 4.24 2.96
CA ASN A 222 -23.71 4.75 4.20
C ASN A 222 -24.99 5.55 3.93
N LYS A 223 -26.12 5.00 4.36
CA LYS A 223 -27.45 5.58 4.17
C LYS A 223 -27.68 6.85 4.98
N SER A 224 -27.04 7.02 6.14
CA SER A 224 -27.21 8.24 6.94
C SER A 224 -26.55 9.46 6.30
N LEU A 225 -25.53 9.23 5.48
CA LEU A 225 -24.80 10.26 4.74
C LEU A 225 -25.27 10.43 3.28
N ASP A 226 -26.25 9.63 2.85
CA ASP A 226 -26.68 9.55 1.44
C ASP A 226 -25.48 9.28 0.49
N LYS A 227 -24.62 8.34 0.88
CA LYS A 227 -23.42 7.95 0.13
C LYS A 227 -23.51 6.50 -0.28
N SER A 228 -23.48 6.23 -1.58
CA SER A 228 -23.30 4.89 -2.15
C SER A 228 -22.14 4.94 -3.13
N LEU A 229 -21.22 3.98 -3.00
CA LEU A 229 -20.00 3.89 -3.78
C LEU A 229 -20.07 2.68 -4.70
N SER A 230 -19.40 2.75 -5.84
CA SER A 230 -19.26 1.64 -6.79
C SER A 230 -18.13 0.67 -6.42
N TYR A 231 -17.45 0.88 -5.29
CA TYR A 231 -16.37 0.01 -4.81
C TYR A 231 -16.91 -1.39 -4.53
N PRO A 232 -16.21 -2.46 -4.92
CA PRO A 232 -16.49 -3.79 -4.43
C PRO A 232 -16.54 -3.82 -2.90
N HIS A 233 -17.42 -4.61 -2.28
CA HIS A 233 -17.51 -4.73 -0.82
C HIS A 233 -16.14 -5.07 -0.21
N ARG A 234 -15.33 -5.87 -0.93
CA ARG A 234 -13.97 -6.21 -0.52
C ARG A 234 -13.05 -5.00 -0.47
N GLU A 235 -13.12 -4.10 -1.45
CA GLU A 235 -12.35 -2.85 -1.44
C GLU A 235 -12.85 -1.90 -0.35
N TRP A 236 -14.17 -1.77 -0.20
CA TRP A 236 -14.80 -0.99 0.86
C TRP A 236 -14.29 -1.38 2.26
N LEU A 237 -14.25 -2.69 2.56
CA LEU A 237 -13.76 -3.20 3.84
C LEU A 237 -12.22 -3.15 3.92
N TYR A 238 -11.52 -3.37 2.81
CA TYR A 238 -10.05 -3.26 2.77
C TYR A 238 -9.59 -1.86 3.15
N ARG A 239 -10.17 -0.81 2.54
CA ARG A 239 -9.76 0.59 2.80
C ARG A 239 -9.92 0.96 4.27
N GLN A 240 -11.01 0.52 4.89
CA GLN A 240 -11.25 0.73 6.33
C GLN A 240 -10.23 0.00 7.20
N ALA A 241 -9.91 -1.24 6.85
CA ALA A 241 -9.12 -2.15 7.66
C ALA A 241 -7.61 -1.93 7.56
N TYR A 242 -7.12 -1.46 6.41
CA TYR A 242 -5.69 -1.40 6.09
C TYR A 242 -4.90 -0.51 7.05
N GLU A 243 -5.43 0.69 7.35
CA GLU A 243 -4.86 1.64 8.32
C GLU A 243 -4.70 1.02 9.72
N LEU A 244 -5.55 0.03 10.04
CA LEU A 244 -5.62 -0.63 11.34
C LEU A 244 -4.80 -1.93 11.40
N GLY A 245 -4.01 -2.22 10.36
CA GLY A 245 -3.23 -3.45 10.28
C GLY A 245 -4.13 -4.67 10.16
N ARG A 246 -5.26 -4.52 9.46
CA ARG A 246 -6.25 -5.56 9.21
C ARG A 246 -6.49 -5.71 7.72
N HIS A 247 -6.88 -6.91 7.33
CA HIS A 247 -7.07 -7.25 5.94
C HIS A 247 -8.28 -8.16 5.76
N VAL A 248 -9.01 -8.01 4.66
CA VAL A 248 -10.17 -8.88 4.33
C VAL A 248 -9.75 -10.36 4.29
N ILE A 249 -8.59 -10.64 3.68
CA ILE A 249 -7.95 -11.97 3.73
C ILE A 249 -7.80 -12.48 5.17
N GLY A 250 -7.29 -11.65 6.09
CA GLY A 250 -7.10 -12.05 7.49
C GLY A 250 -8.40 -12.38 8.21
N TYR A 251 -9.43 -11.54 8.03
CA TYR A 251 -10.73 -11.82 8.61
C TYR A 251 -11.36 -13.08 8.04
N GLU A 252 -11.29 -13.30 6.72
CA GLU A 252 -11.81 -14.53 6.10
C GLU A 252 -11.01 -15.78 6.53
N LEU A 253 -9.69 -15.67 6.71
CA LEU A 253 -8.88 -16.72 7.34
C LEU A 253 -9.32 -17.03 8.77
N GLN A 254 -9.62 -16.00 9.58
CA GLN A 254 -10.15 -16.23 10.94
C GLN A 254 -11.48 -16.99 10.90
N LYS A 255 -12.36 -16.72 9.91
CA LYS A 255 -13.61 -17.50 9.72
C LYS A 255 -13.30 -18.97 9.43
N VAL A 256 -12.32 -19.25 8.57
CA VAL A 256 -11.85 -20.61 8.25
C VAL A 256 -11.26 -21.29 9.47
N PHE A 257 -10.38 -20.62 10.22
CA PHE A 257 -9.76 -21.18 11.42
C PHE A 257 -10.78 -21.46 12.52
N SER A 258 -11.79 -20.62 12.70
CA SER A 258 -12.89 -20.86 13.64
C SER A 258 -13.72 -22.10 13.24
N ALA A 259 -13.95 -22.34 11.95
CA ALA A 259 -14.59 -23.57 11.48
C ALA A 259 -13.74 -24.82 11.77
N ILE A 260 -12.42 -24.72 11.63
CA ILE A 260 -11.47 -25.78 12.01
C ILE A 260 -11.49 -26.02 13.52
N ASP A 261 -11.50 -24.96 14.34
CA ASP A 261 -11.62 -25.03 15.80
C ASP A 261 -12.88 -25.83 16.21
N TRP A 262 -14.01 -25.56 15.55
CA TRP A 262 -15.25 -26.29 15.77
C TRP A 262 -15.14 -27.77 15.37
N PHE A 263 -14.57 -28.08 14.19
CA PHE A 263 -14.38 -29.45 13.75
C PHE A 263 -13.48 -30.26 14.71
N LEU A 264 -12.46 -29.66 15.29
CA LEU A 264 -11.60 -30.28 16.29
C LEU A 264 -12.33 -30.51 17.61
N SER A 265 -13.09 -29.52 18.08
CA SER A 265 -13.93 -29.65 19.26
C SER A 265 -14.93 -30.80 19.10
N LYS A 266 -15.58 -30.87 17.94
CA LYS A 266 -16.52 -31.94 17.61
C LYS A 266 -15.85 -33.31 17.53
N ASN A 267 -14.63 -33.42 16.97
CA ASN A 267 -13.84 -34.65 16.95
C ASN A 267 -13.61 -35.16 18.38
N LYS A 268 -13.21 -34.26 19.28
CA LYS A 268 -12.99 -34.56 20.69
C LYS A 268 -14.26 -35.04 21.39
N ILE A 269 -15.39 -34.37 21.16
CA ILE A 269 -16.70 -34.72 21.76
C ILE A 269 -17.17 -36.11 21.28
N GLU A 270 -17.01 -36.40 19.99
CA GLU A 270 -17.41 -37.67 19.39
C GLU A 270 -16.41 -38.82 19.63
N GLY A 271 -15.24 -38.53 20.24
CA GLY A 271 -14.19 -39.53 20.48
C GLY A 271 -13.55 -40.06 19.20
N VAL A 272 -13.50 -39.25 18.14
CA VAL A 272 -12.94 -39.60 16.83
C VAL A 272 -11.73 -38.73 16.50
N ASN A 273 -10.83 -39.26 15.66
CA ASN A 273 -9.66 -38.53 15.17
C ASN A 273 -9.72 -38.41 13.64
N LEU A 274 -10.65 -37.59 13.15
CA LEU A 274 -10.84 -37.37 11.70
C LEU A 274 -9.91 -36.27 11.19
N ASN A 275 -9.30 -36.51 10.03
CA ASN A 275 -8.49 -35.51 9.33
C ASN A 275 -9.34 -34.32 8.85
N ILE A 276 -8.73 -33.14 8.89
CA ILE A 276 -9.34 -31.89 8.43
C ILE A 276 -8.62 -31.40 7.18
N GLY A 277 -9.36 -31.02 6.15
CA GLY A 277 -8.84 -30.45 4.91
C GLY A 277 -9.40 -29.08 4.59
N VAL A 278 -8.68 -28.33 3.75
CA VAL A 278 -9.18 -27.06 3.20
C VAL A 278 -9.04 -27.09 1.68
N ALA A 279 -10.11 -26.78 0.97
CA ALA A 279 -10.11 -26.74 -0.50
C ALA A 279 -10.73 -25.43 -0.97
N GLY A 280 -10.19 -24.77 -1.97
CA GLY A 280 -10.83 -23.58 -2.50
C GLY A 280 -10.44 -23.19 -3.92
N HIS A 281 -11.26 -22.30 -4.50
CA HIS A 281 -11.12 -21.77 -5.86
C HIS A 281 -11.10 -20.24 -5.87
N GLY A 282 -10.27 -19.62 -6.72
CA GLY A 282 -10.17 -18.14 -6.81
C GLY A 282 -9.71 -17.52 -5.48
N GLU A 283 -10.49 -16.61 -4.90
CA GLU A 283 -10.22 -16.12 -3.51
C GLU A 283 -10.22 -17.27 -2.50
N GLY A 284 -11.06 -18.28 -2.67
CA GLY A 284 -11.02 -19.48 -1.85
C GLY A 284 -9.73 -20.28 -2.02
N GLY A 285 -9.14 -20.25 -3.22
CA GLY A 285 -7.84 -20.87 -3.50
C GLY A 285 -6.71 -20.13 -2.79
N LEU A 286 -6.76 -18.78 -2.80
CA LEU A 286 -5.91 -17.93 -1.98
C LEU A 286 -6.05 -18.31 -0.51
N LEU A 287 -7.27 -18.28 0.05
CA LEU A 287 -7.50 -18.57 1.46
C LEU A 287 -7.06 -19.99 1.84
N ALA A 288 -7.25 -20.98 0.96
CA ALA A 288 -6.78 -22.35 1.19
C ALA A 288 -5.26 -22.44 1.30
N LEU A 289 -4.52 -21.77 0.40
CA LEU A 289 -3.05 -21.74 0.44
C LEU A 289 -2.53 -21.06 1.71
N TYR A 290 -3.09 -19.90 2.05
CA TYR A 290 -2.69 -19.13 3.22
C TYR A 290 -3.08 -19.83 4.53
N ALA A 291 -4.24 -20.46 4.58
CA ALA A 291 -4.64 -21.30 5.72
C ALA A 291 -3.68 -22.47 5.91
N ALA A 292 -3.29 -23.15 4.83
CA ALA A 292 -2.33 -24.25 4.90
C ALA A 292 -0.95 -23.80 5.42
N ALA A 293 -0.49 -22.61 5.03
CA ALA A 293 0.77 -22.04 5.51
C ALA A 293 0.75 -21.72 7.01
N LEU A 294 -0.38 -21.22 7.54
CA LEU A 294 -0.52 -20.76 8.93
C LEU A 294 -0.95 -21.85 9.91
N ASP A 295 -1.93 -22.68 9.53
CA ASP A 295 -2.60 -23.60 10.45
C ASP A 295 -2.15 -25.03 10.22
N LYS A 296 -1.39 -25.55 11.18
CA LYS A 296 -0.79 -26.89 11.17
C LYS A 296 -1.80 -28.04 11.22
N ARG A 297 -3.05 -27.76 11.57
CA ARG A 297 -4.09 -28.77 11.81
C ARG A 297 -4.74 -29.27 10.52
N ILE A 298 -4.42 -28.63 9.40
CA ILE A 298 -4.91 -28.98 8.05
C ILE A 298 -4.04 -30.08 7.45
N SER A 299 -4.59 -31.28 7.31
CA SER A 299 -3.88 -32.48 6.81
C SER A 299 -3.69 -32.47 5.29
N SER A 300 -4.65 -31.90 4.55
CA SER A 300 -4.66 -31.85 3.07
C SER A 300 -5.24 -30.53 2.59
N THR A 301 -4.65 -29.96 1.54
CA THR A 301 -5.07 -28.69 0.94
C THR A 301 -5.25 -28.83 -0.57
N LEU A 302 -6.30 -28.22 -1.12
CA LEU A 302 -6.51 -28.05 -2.56
C LEU A 302 -6.61 -26.57 -2.92
N VAL A 303 -5.69 -26.10 -3.76
CA VAL A 303 -5.64 -24.74 -4.29
C VAL A 303 -5.97 -24.78 -5.77
N SER A 304 -7.12 -24.23 -6.16
CA SER A 304 -7.62 -24.25 -7.53
C SER A 304 -7.73 -22.85 -8.12
N GLY A 305 -7.21 -22.64 -9.33
CA GLY A 305 -7.39 -21.38 -10.08
C GLY A 305 -6.83 -20.13 -9.41
N TYR A 306 -5.80 -20.29 -8.56
CA TYR A 306 -5.11 -19.19 -7.88
C TYR A 306 -3.61 -19.18 -8.21
N PHE A 307 -2.87 -20.21 -7.78
CA PHE A 307 -1.41 -20.30 -7.70
C PHE A 307 -0.58 -19.69 -8.86
N ASP A 308 0.32 -18.75 -8.58
CA ASP A 308 1.15 -18.02 -9.56
C ASP A 308 2.40 -17.35 -8.91
N SER A 309 3.29 -16.71 -9.67
CA SER A 309 4.56 -16.13 -9.17
C SER A 309 4.42 -14.83 -8.36
N ARG A 310 3.31 -14.11 -8.51
CA ARG A 310 2.90 -12.93 -7.72
C ARG A 310 3.73 -11.65 -7.84
N GLU A 311 4.78 -11.58 -8.66
CA GLU A 311 5.53 -10.31 -8.83
C GLU A 311 4.68 -9.16 -9.44
N LYS A 312 3.53 -9.49 -10.04
CA LYS A 312 2.54 -8.53 -10.54
C LYS A 312 1.33 -8.35 -9.62
N LEU A 313 1.44 -8.71 -8.34
CA LEU A 313 0.35 -8.59 -7.35
C LEU A 313 -0.26 -7.19 -7.30
N TRP A 314 0.54 -6.15 -7.57
CA TRP A 314 0.07 -4.76 -7.61
C TRP A 314 -1.00 -4.47 -8.65
N GLY A 315 -1.09 -5.27 -9.72
CA GLY A 315 -2.14 -5.17 -10.75
C GLY A 315 -3.41 -5.95 -10.43
N GLU A 316 -3.36 -6.86 -9.45
CA GLU A 316 -4.53 -7.56 -8.93
C GLU A 316 -5.35 -6.62 -8.03
N PRO A 317 -6.65 -6.90 -7.79
CA PRO A 317 -7.50 -6.09 -6.92
C PRO A 317 -6.84 -5.63 -5.62
N ILE A 318 -7.13 -4.39 -5.20
CA ILE A 318 -6.44 -3.77 -4.07
C ILE A 318 -6.61 -4.58 -2.77
N TYR A 319 -7.72 -5.30 -2.61
CA TYR A 319 -7.96 -6.21 -1.49
C TYR A 319 -7.08 -7.48 -1.50
N ARG A 320 -6.13 -7.63 -2.45
CA ARG A 320 -5.03 -8.62 -2.44
C ARG A 320 -3.67 -7.98 -2.15
N ASN A 321 -3.59 -6.66 -2.03
CA ASN A 321 -2.34 -5.91 -1.84
C ASN A 321 -1.89 -5.97 -0.36
N VAL A 322 -1.03 -6.93 -0.03
CA VAL A 322 -0.57 -7.16 1.34
C VAL A 322 0.79 -6.50 1.59
N PHE A 323 0.88 -5.65 2.62
CA PHE A 323 2.13 -4.93 2.93
C PHE A 323 3.29 -5.88 3.27
N GLY A 324 4.40 -5.72 2.57
CA GLY A 324 5.63 -6.47 2.75
C GLY A 324 5.59 -7.92 2.28
N LEU A 325 4.47 -8.45 1.77
CA LEU A 325 4.32 -9.89 1.44
C LEU A 325 5.50 -10.45 0.63
N LEU A 326 5.84 -9.82 -0.49
CA LEU A 326 6.85 -10.26 -1.45
C LEU A 326 8.29 -10.08 -0.97
N THR A 327 8.52 -9.48 0.20
CA THR A 327 9.86 -9.49 0.83
C THR A 327 10.23 -10.86 1.40
N THR A 328 9.24 -11.73 1.62
CA THR A 328 9.45 -13.03 2.30
C THR A 328 8.68 -14.18 1.66
N PHE A 329 7.48 -13.90 1.14
CA PHE A 329 6.53 -14.91 0.68
C PHE A 329 6.23 -14.74 -0.80
N GLY A 330 6.26 -15.84 -1.54
CA GLY A 330 5.51 -16.06 -2.78
C GLY A 330 4.66 -17.31 -2.64
N ASP A 331 3.87 -17.66 -3.65
CA ASP A 331 2.98 -18.82 -3.56
C ASP A 331 3.78 -20.12 -3.35
N ALA A 332 5.00 -20.22 -3.91
CA ALA A 332 5.88 -21.36 -3.65
C ALA A 332 6.28 -21.49 -2.18
N GLU A 333 6.73 -20.40 -1.54
CA GLU A 333 7.07 -20.41 -0.11
C GLU A 333 5.85 -20.81 0.74
N LEU A 334 4.67 -20.24 0.44
CA LEU A 334 3.43 -20.55 1.15
C LEU A 334 3.06 -22.04 1.03
N ALA A 335 3.23 -22.64 -0.15
CA ALA A 335 3.00 -24.07 -0.35
C ALA A 335 4.01 -24.94 0.43
N VAL A 336 5.27 -24.51 0.50
CA VAL A 336 6.31 -25.23 1.26
C VAL A 336 6.07 -25.13 2.76
N MET A 337 5.58 -24.00 3.28
CA MET A 337 5.23 -23.81 4.69
C MET A 337 4.18 -24.81 5.22
N ALA A 338 3.44 -25.47 4.33
CA ALA A 338 2.50 -26.52 4.67
C ALA A 338 3.16 -27.88 4.95
N TRP A 339 4.44 -28.07 4.63
CA TRP A 339 5.14 -29.34 4.85
C TRP A 339 5.05 -29.80 6.32
N PRO A 340 4.87 -31.12 6.60
CA PRO A 340 4.77 -32.24 5.65
C PRO A 340 3.35 -32.50 5.10
N ARG A 341 2.39 -31.62 5.39
CA ARG A 341 0.96 -31.81 5.09
C ARG A 341 0.69 -31.61 3.61
N LYS A 342 -0.25 -32.37 3.04
CA LYS A 342 -0.40 -32.45 1.58
C LYS A 342 -0.93 -31.14 0.99
N VAL A 343 -0.34 -30.68 -0.13
CA VAL A 343 -0.84 -29.55 -0.90
C VAL A 343 -0.99 -29.97 -2.36
N THR A 344 -2.20 -29.83 -2.89
CA THR A 344 -2.52 -30.09 -4.29
C THR A 344 -2.78 -28.75 -4.97
N ILE A 345 -1.97 -28.43 -5.99
CA ILE A 345 -2.18 -27.29 -6.86
C ILE A 345 -2.88 -27.77 -8.13
N GLU A 346 -4.06 -27.22 -8.38
CA GLU A 346 -4.84 -27.47 -9.59
C GLU A 346 -4.75 -26.27 -10.53
N PHE A 347 -4.20 -26.51 -11.72
CA PHE A 347 -4.21 -25.55 -12.82
C PHE A 347 -5.60 -25.49 -13.44
N ALA A 348 -6.47 -24.71 -12.80
CA ALA A 348 -7.86 -24.52 -13.20
C ALA A 348 -8.14 -23.07 -13.62
N GLN A 349 -9.26 -22.86 -14.30
CA GLN A 349 -9.71 -21.54 -14.68
C GLN A 349 -9.93 -20.67 -13.44
N GLY A 350 -9.28 -19.50 -13.38
CA GLY A 350 -9.48 -18.51 -12.32
C GLY A 350 -10.72 -17.65 -12.58
N PRO A 351 -11.13 -16.81 -11.60
CA PRO A 351 -12.07 -15.73 -11.89
C PRO A 351 -11.43 -14.74 -12.87
N GLU A 352 -12.26 -14.11 -13.72
CA GLU A 352 -11.82 -13.12 -14.71
C GLU A 352 -12.44 -11.77 -14.35
N ILE A 353 -11.59 -10.77 -14.12
CA ILE A 353 -11.95 -9.39 -13.77
C ILE A 353 -11.11 -8.45 -14.61
N ASN A 354 -11.74 -7.45 -15.21
CA ASN A 354 -11.01 -6.40 -15.93
C ASN A 354 -11.70 -5.05 -15.72
N HIS A 355 -11.21 -4.30 -14.76
CA HIS A 355 -11.70 -2.97 -14.41
C HIS A 355 -10.57 -1.94 -14.51
N THR A 356 -10.15 -1.68 -15.75
CA THR A 356 -9.12 -0.66 -16.07
C THR A 356 -9.67 0.48 -16.93
N SER A 357 -10.99 0.58 -17.08
CA SER A 357 -11.64 1.62 -17.88
C SER A 357 -11.63 2.97 -17.17
N GLU A 358 -11.71 4.07 -17.94
CA GLU A 358 -11.85 5.42 -17.39
C GLU A 358 -13.13 5.58 -16.54
N GLU A 359 -14.20 4.84 -16.87
CA GLU A 359 -15.44 4.80 -16.09
C GLU A 359 -15.20 4.23 -14.67
N TRP A 360 -14.42 3.16 -14.57
CA TRP A 360 -14.03 2.57 -13.28
C TRP A 360 -13.14 3.51 -12.47
N ALA A 361 -12.17 4.16 -13.13
CA ALA A 361 -11.30 5.14 -12.49
C ALA A 361 -12.08 6.36 -11.99
N SER A 362 -13.05 6.84 -12.76
CA SER A 362 -13.91 7.98 -12.38
C SER A 362 -14.81 7.68 -11.18
N ALA A 363 -15.10 6.40 -10.93
CA ALA A 363 -15.78 5.91 -9.75
C ALA A 363 -14.91 6.00 -8.48
N GLY A 364 -13.60 6.22 -8.63
CA GLY A 364 -12.62 6.30 -7.54
C GLY A 364 -12.12 4.94 -7.05
N SER A 365 -12.46 3.84 -7.73
CA SER A 365 -12.01 2.48 -7.40
C SER A 365 -10.57 2.27 -7.85
N ALA A 366 -9.83 1.40 -7.16
CA ALA A 366 -8.50 1.01 -7.63
C ALA A 366 -8.58 0.21 -8.95
N PRO A 367 -7.69 0.44 -9.93
CA PRO A 367 -7.70 -0.31 -11.19
C PRO A 367 -7.34 -1.78 -10.94
N GLU A 368 -8.07 -2.72 -11.52
CA GLU A 368 -7.88 -4.14 -11.17
C GLU A 368 -8.03 -5.09 -12.35
N VAL A 369 -7.18 -6.11 -12.35
CA VAL A 369 -7.24 -7.21 -13.29
C VAL A 369 -7.02 -8.53 -12.54
N ILE A 370 -7.94 -9.48 -12.72
CA ILE A 370 -7.66 -10.88 -12.44
C ILE A 370 -7.84 -11.62 -13.75
N THR A 371 -6.82 -12.39 -14.14
CA THR A 371 -6.93 -13.37 -15.21
C THR A 371 -6.50 -14.72 -14.69
N THR A 372 -6.96 -15.79 -15.33
CA THR A 372 -6.40 -17.12 -15.12
C THR A 372 -4.87 -17.07 -15.32
N PRO A 373 -4.07 -17.48 -14.33
CA PRO A 373 -2.62 -17.58 -14.48
C PRO A 373 -2.24 -18.39 -15.71
N THR A 374 -1.12 -18.07 -16.37
CA THR A 374 -0.64 -18.89 -17.48
C THR A 374 -0.13 -20.23 -16.96
N PHE A 375 -0.19 -21.27 -17.81
CA PHE A 375 0.34 -22.58 -17.44
C PHE A 375 1.83 -22.47 -17.09
N GLU A 376 2.59 -21.72 -17.88
CA GLU A 376 4.03 -21.56 -17.75
C GLU A 376 4.40 -20.93 -16.41
N HIS A 377 3.75 -19.84 -16.01
CA HIS A 377 4.05 -19.18 -14.74
C HIS A 377 3.65 -20.04 -13.55
N SER A 378 2.42 -20.58 -13.57
CA SER A 378 1.91 -21.44 -12.50
C SER A 378 2.77 -22.69 -12.31
N ARG A 379 3.18 -23.32 -13.43
CA ARG A 379 4.02 -24.51 -13.42
C ARG A 379 5.43 -24.18 -12.95
N ALA A 380 6.02 -23.07 -13.40
CA ALA A 380 7.34 -22.64 -12.96
C ALA A 380 7.36 -22.36 -11.45
N GLU A 381 6.34 -21.69 -10.93
CA GLU A 381 6.21 -21.43 -9.50
C GLU A 381 6.03 -22.73 -8.69
N TRP A 382 5.29 -23.70 -9.22
CA TRP A 382 5.11 -25.00 -8.56
C TRP A 382 6.41 -25.82 -8.54
N GLU A 383 7.14 -25.84 -9.66
CA GLU A 383 8.47 -26.48 -9.71
C GLU A 383 9.46 -25.78 -8.78
N ARG A 384 9.37 -24.45 -8.63
CA ARG A 384 10.14 -23.69 -7.65
C ARG A 384 9.84 -24.17 -6.22
N ALA A 385 8.56 -24.28 -5.86
CA ALA A 385 8.12 -24.81 -4.56
C ALA A 385 8.67 -26.23 -4.32
N LYS A 386 8.50 -27.10 -5.31
CA LYS A 386 8.97 -28.49 -5.25
C LYS A 386 10.48 -28.60 -5.12
N SER A 387 11.24 -27.69 -5.73
CA SER A 387 12.70 -27.66 -5.63
C SER A 387 13.22 -27.32 -4.23
N MET A 388 12.43 -26.62 -3.41
CA MET A 388 12.77 -26.31 -2.03
C MET A 388 12.63 -27.52 -1.08
N VAL A 389 11.83 -28.52 -1.45
CA VAL A 389 11.57 -29.71 -0.63
C VAL A 389 12.47 -30.86 -1.09
N PRO A 390 13.10 -31.63 -0.18
CA PRO A 390 13.87 -32.82 -0.55
C PRO A 390 13.03 -33.81 -1.36
N LYS A 391 13.56 -34.31 -2.49
CA LYS A 391 12.80 -35.15 -3.47
C LYS A 391 12.00 -36.29 -2.84
N MET A 392 12.56 -36.98 -1.84
CA MET A 392 11.92 -38.11 -1.16
C MET A 392 10.85 -37.73 -0.12
N ARG A 393 10.67 -36.43 0.14
CA ARG A 393 9.77 -35.87 1.16
C ARG A 393 8.73 -34.91 0.56
N SER A 394 8.52 -34.92 -0.76
CA SER A 394 7.58 -34.02 -1.43
C SER A 394 6.13 -34.32 -1.05
N ASN A 395 5.47 -33.32 -0.49
CA ASN A 395 4.05 -33.27 -0.15
C ASN A 395 3.21 -32.52 -1.21
N LEU A 396 3.86 -31.96 -2.23
CA LEU A 396 3.26 -31.14 -3.27
C LEU A 396 2.80 -31.99 -4.46
N GLN A 397 1.57 -31.75 -4.91
CA GLN A 397 0.97 -32.39 -6.08
C GLN A 397 0.53 -31.33 -7.10
N TRP A 398 0.65 -31.67 -8.39
CA TRP A 398 0.22 -30.83 -9.49
C TRP A 398 -0.83 -31.56 -10.31
N ILE A 399 -1.95 -30.89 -10.56
CA ILE A 399 -3.04 -31.38 -11.40
C ILE A 399 -3.28 -30.37 -12.52
N ALA A 400 -3.28 -30.85 -13.76
CA ALA A 400 -3.60 -30.08 -14.96
C ALA A 400 -4.29 -30.98 -15.99
N SER A 401 -4.72 -30.42 -17.13
CA SER A 401 -5.32 -31.20 -18.19
C SER A 401 -4.33 -32.23 -18.78
N THR A 402 -4.86 -33.29 -19.39
CA THR A 402 -4.08 -34.31 -20.11
C THR A 402 -3.34 -33.75 -21.33
N THR A 403 -3.80 -32.62 -21.88
CA THR A 403 -3.14 -31.89 -22.97
C THR A 403 -2.10 -30.89 -22.47
N GLY A 404 -1.94 -30.74 -21.16
CA GLY A 404 -0.82 -30.07 -20.51
C GLY A 404 -0.91 -28.55 -20.44
N THR A 405 -1.64 -27.85 -21.32
CA THR A 405 -1.58 -26.36 -21.37
C THR A 405 -2.91 -25.66 -21.12
N LYS A 406 -4.05 -26.37 -21.18
CA LYS A 406 -5.37 -25.78 -20.96
C LYS A 406 -5.77 -25.91 -19.49
N ALA A 407 -6.23 -24.81 -18.89
CA ALA A 407 -6.80 -24.82 -17.56
C ALA A 407 -8.04 -25.74 -17.51
N VAL A 408 -8.15 -26.55 -16.45
CA VAL A 408 -9.32 -27.42 -16.23
C VAL A 408 -10.44 -26.66 -15.53
N ASP A 409 -11.62 -27.27 -15.48
CA ASP A 409 -12.68 -26.78 -14.60
C ASP A 409 -12.25 -26.96 -13.12
N PRO A 410 -12.45 -25.93 -12.27
CA PRO A 410 -12.10 -26.00 -10.86
C PRO A 410 -12.77 -27.16 -10.12
N PHE A 411 -12.02 -27.71 -9.16
CA PHE A 411 -12.42 -28.90 -8.39
C PHE A 411 -12.65 -30.13 -9.28
N SER A 412 -11.75 -30.35 -10.24
CA SER A 412 -11.82 -31.52 -11.12
C SER A 412 -11.80 -32.82 -10.32
N THR A 413 -12.36 -33.87 -10.93
CA THR A 413 -12.35 -35.24 -10.39
C THR A 413 -10.94 -35.67 -9.93
N ALA A 414 -9.91 -35.34 -10.72
CA ALA A 414 -8.53 -35.69 -10.40
C ALA A 414 -8.02 -34.92 -9.17
N ALA A 415 -8.29 -33.62 -9.09
CA ALA A 415 -7.89 -32.80 -7.96
C ALA A 415 -8.61 -33.19 -6.66
N LEU A 416 -9.94 -33.37 -6.69
CA LEU A 416 -10.70 -33.81 -5.53
C LEU A 416 -10.26 -35.20 -5.06
N SER A 417 -10.01 -36.13 -5.99
CA SER A 417 -9.46 -37.45 -5.66
C SER A 417 -8.11 -37.36 -4.96
N GLU A 418 -7.21 -36.51 -5.47
CA GLU A 418 -5.88 -36.35 -4.87
C GLU A 418 -5.96 -35.68 -3.50
N PHE A 419 -6.82 -34.68 -3.35
CA PHE A 419 -7.10 -34.00 -2.09
C PHE A 419 -7.59 -34.95 -1.00
N VAL A 420 -8.62 -35.77 -1.25
CA VAL A 420 -9.19 -36.66 -0.23
C VAL A 420 -8.27 -37.83 0.14
N LYS A 421 -7.35 -38.24 -0.74
CA LYS A 421 -6.31 -39.22 -0.37
C LYS A 421 -5.47 -38.69 0.78
N GLY A 422 -5.17 -37.38 0.80
CA GLY A 422 -4.45 -36.75 1.92
C GLY A 422 -5.23 -36.68 3.22
N LEU A 423 -6.55 -36.94 3.17
CA LEU A 423 -7.42 -37.04 4.34
C LEU A 423 -7.64 -38.48 4.81
N ASN A 424 -6.99 -39.47 4.17
CA ASN A 424 -7.26 -40.90 4.35
C ASN A 424 -8.72 -41.28 4.04
N SER A 425 -9.34 -40.59 3.07
CA SER A 425 -10.68 -40.88 2.57
C SER A 425 -10.65 -41.31 1.10
N LYS A 426 -11.77 -41.79 0.57
CA LYS A 426 -11.92 -42.28 -0.81
C LYS A 426 -13.12 -41.60 -1.47
N LEU A 427 -12.95 -41.18 -2.71
CA LEU A 427 -14.02 -40.65 -3.55
C LEU A 427 -14.47 -41.68 -4.59
N VAL A 428 -15.77 -41.92 -4.66
CA VAL A 428 -16.44 -42.58 -5.77
C VAL A 428 -17.36 -41.55 -6.42
N PHE A 429 -17.06 -41.18 -7.67
CA PHE A 429 -17.84 -40.18 -8.40
C PHE A 429 -19.15 -40.79 -8.90
N LEU A 430 -20.26 -40.12 -8.58
CA LEU A 430 -21.58 -40.46 -9.12
C LEU A 430 -21.76 -39.72 -10.45
N ALA A 431 -22.36 -40.39 -11.44
CA ALA A 431 -22.50 -39.87 -12.82
C ALA A 431 -23.35 -38.59 -12.94
N THR A 432 -24.19 -38.30 -11.94
CA THR A 432 -25.00 -37.07 -11.90
C THR A 432 -25.11 -36.59 -10.46
N PRO A 433 -24.81 -35.32 -10.14
CA PRO A 433 -25.19 -34.71 -8.87
C PRO A 433 -26.70 -34.88 -8.64
N ILE A 434 -27.13 -35.03 -7.39
CA ILE A 434 -28.57 -35.04 -7.10
C ILE A 434 -29.06 -33.61 -7.38
N ASN A 435 -29.85 -33.45 -8.44
CA ASN A 435 -30.36 -32.15 -8.85
C ASN A 435 -31.33 -31.62 -7.77
N THR A 436 -30.81 -30.84 -6.84
CA THR A 436 -31.58 -30.08 -5.86
C THR A 436 -32.19 -28.83 -6.50
N SER A 437 -32.90 -28.99 -7.62
CA SER A 437 -33.60 -27.89 -8.29
C SER A 437 -34.48 -27.15 -7.29
N THR A 438 -34.12 -25.90 -7.02
CA THR A 438 -34.45 -25.12 -5.82
C THR A 438 -35.68 -24.24 -5.94
N LYS A 439 -36.45 -24.32 -7.04
CA LYS A 439 -37.43 -23.27 -7.37
C LYS A 439 -38.47 -22.95 -6.29
N ASN A 440 -38.65 -23.76 -5.25
CA ASN A 440 -39.58 -23.51 -4.12
C ASN A 440 -39.04 -23.95 -2.73
N ILE A 441 -37.72 -23.93 -2.47
CA ILE A 441 -37.20 -24.31 -1.14
C ILE A 441 -37.24 -23.11 -0.19
N ASP A 442 -37.84 -23.31 1.00
CA ASP A 442 -37.73 -22.40 2.14
C ASP A 442 -36.27 -22.37 2.62
N TRP A 443 -35.51 -21.39 2.13
CA TRP A 443 -34.07 -21.27 2.31
C TRP A 443 -33.66 -19.83 2.68
N VAL A 444 -32.45 -19.66 3.19
CA VAL A 444 -31.91 -18.33 3.48
C VAL A 444 -31.83 -17.47 2.22
N ASN A 445 -32.20 -16.20 2.35
CA ASN A 445 -31.96 -15.22 1.29
C ASN A 445 -30.44 -14.92 1.23
N THR A 446 -29.83 -15.24 0.09
CA THR A 446 -28.37 -15.11 -0.13
C THR A 446 -27.90 -13.67 -0.15
N GLU A 447 -28.75 -12.75 -0.62
CA GLU A 447 -28.51 -11.32 -0.64
C GLU A 447 -28.54 -10.75 0.80
N ASP A 448 -29.55 -11.10 1.61
CA ASP A 448 -29.63 -10.68 3.01
C ASP A 448 -28.43 -11.21 3.82
N ARG A 449 -27.99 -12.45 3.57
CA ARG A 449 -26.76 -13.00 4.17
C ARG A 449 -25.53 -12.18 3.79
N GLN A 450 -25.47 -11.71 2.54
CA GLN A 450 -24.32 -10.94 2.09
C GLN A 450 -24.29 -9.55 2.72
N SER A 451 -25.45 -8.89 2.83
CA SER A 451 -25.61 -7.64 3.59
C SER A 451 -25.13 -7.80 5.05
N ARG A 452 -25.59 -8.83 5.75
CA ARG A 452 -25.15 -9.11 7.14
C ARG A 452 -23.65 -9.37 7.23
N SER A 453 -23.07 -10.09 6.26
CA SER A 453 -21.64 -10.40 6.25
C SER A 453 -20.77 -9.16 6.09
N VAL A 454 -21.15 -8.24 5.19
CA VAL A 454 -20.47 -6.94 5.00
C VAL A 454 -20.59 -6.08 6.25
N ARG A 455 -21.81 -5.88 6.76
CA ARG A 455 -22.07 -5.02 7.92
C ARG A 455 -21.46 -5.54 9.22
N ASN A 456 -21.38 -6.85 9.39
CA ASN A 456 -20.72 -7.43 10.56
C ASN A 456 -19.21 -7.19 10.55
N MET A 457 -18.54 -7.36 9.40
CA MET A 457 -17.11 -7.06 9.28
C MET A 457 -16.83 -5.56 9.43
N GLU A 458 -17.62 -4.70 8.78
CA GLU A 458 -17.57 -3.24 8.94
C GLU A 458 -17.70 -2.83 10.41
N SER A 459 -18.73 -3.32 11.10
CA SER A 459 -18.96 -3.01 12.52
C SER A 459 -17.78 -3.45 13.40
N HIS A 460 -17.15 -4.58 13.09
CA HIS A 460 -15.95 -5.02 13.80
C HIS A 460 -14.76 -4.08 13.54
N ILE A 461 -14.51 -3.71 12.28
CA ILE A 461 -13.45 -2.76 11.91
C ILE A 461 -13.62 -1.41 12.62
N GLN A 462 -14.85 -0.87 12.65
CA GLN A 462 -15.13 0.39 13.34
C GLN A 462 -14.87 0.31 14.86
N ARG A 463 -15.11 -0.86 15.49
CA ARG A 463 -14.73 -1.07 16.91
C ARG A 463 -13.22 -1.10 17.11
N VAL A 464 -12.46 -1.73 16.21
CA VAL A 464 -10.99 -1.74 16.25
C VAL A 464 -10.45 -0.30 16.13
N MET A 465 -10.98 0.48 15.18
CA MET A 465 -10.61 1.89 15.00
C MET A 465 -10.81 2.71 16.28
N ALA A 466 -11.97 2.57 16.93
CA ALA A 466 -12.33 3.37 18.11
C ALA A 466 -11.34 3.25 19.29
N VAL A 467 -10.56 2.17 19.36
CA VAL A 467 -9.65 1.89 20.47
C VAL A 467 -8.17 1.99 20.11
N CYS A 468 -7.81 2.22 18.84
CA CYS A 468 -6.43 2.17 18.37
C CYS A 468 -5.50 3.20 19.08
N HIS A 469 -6.02 4.38 19.43
CA HIS A 469 -5.26 5.40 20.16
C HIS A 469 -4.75 4.91 21.52
N ARG A 470 -5.48 3.99 22.18
CA ARG A 470 -5.07 3.41 23.47
C ARG A 470 -3.80 2.58 23.33
N THR A 471 -3.65 1.90 22.20
CA THR A 471 -2.41 1.18 21.88
C THR A 471 -1.26 2.17 21.80
N ARG A 472 -1.40 3.26 21.04
CA ARG A 472 -0.37 4.30 20.90
C ARG A 472 -0.05 4.99 22.24
N ASP A 473 -1.05 5.22 23.09
CA ASP A 473 -0.82 5.73 24.44
C ASP A 473 0.11 4.80 25.22
N SER A 474 -0.11 3.49 25.16
CA SER A 474 0.71 2.49 25.87
C SER A 474 2.10 2.23 25.25
N THR A 475 2.21 2.24 23.92
CA THR A 475 3.43 1.83 23.20
C THR A 475 4.34 3.00 22.89
N PHE A 476 3.78 4.19 22.65
CA PHE A 476 4.53 5.41 22.31
C PHE A 476 4.57 6.40 23.48
N TRP A 477 3.43 6.88 23.96
CA TRP A 477 3.43 7.99 24.94
C TRP A 477 3.89 7.57 26.34
N GLN A 478 3.62 6.34 26.77
CA GLN A 478 4.15 5.85 28.05
C GLN A 478 5.66 5.66 28.04
N THR A 479 6.26 5.39 26.88
CA THR A 479 7.71 5.21 26.72
C THR A 479 8.42 6.55 26.50
N LEU A 480 7.74 7.52 25.88
CA LEU A 480 8.28 8.86 25.61
C LEU A 480 8.09 9.84 26.79
N LYS A 481 8.80 9.59 27.90
CA LYS A 481 8.77 10.42 29.12
C LYS A 481 10.16 10.97 29.46
N GLY A 482 10.20 11.88 30.44
CA GLY A 482 11.44 12.49 30.93
C GLY A 482 11.81 13.76 30.17
N THR A 483 13.02 14.24 30.42
CA THR A 483 13.63 15.41 29.79
C THR A 483 13.95 15.17 28.32
N ILE A 484 14.31 16.24 27.60
CA ILE A 484 14.69 16.18 26.18
C ILE A 484 15.84 15.18 25.95
N ASP A 485 16.88 15.23 26.78
CA ASP A 485 18.07 14.38 26.64
C ASP A 485 17.75 12.90 26.90
N GLU A 486 16.89 12.62 27.88
CA GLU A 486 16.45 11.25 28.20
C GLU A 486 15.62 10.61 27.09
N GLN A 487 14.95 11.42 26.25
CA GLN A 487 14.11 10.92 25.16
C GLN A 487 14.89 10.59 23.87
N VAL A 488 16.18 10.94 23.76
CA VAL A 488 16.94 10.81 22.50
C VAL A 488 16.97 9.37 21.99
N SER A 489 17.30 8.39 22.83
CA SER A 489 17.35 6.97 22.44
C SER A 489 15.97 6.42 22.08
N VAL A 490 14.96 6.74 22.89
CA VAL A 490 13.57 6.31 22.68
C VAL A 490 13.02 6.86 21.37
N LYS A 491 13.30 8.13 21.03
CA LYS A 491 12.93 8.72 19.74
C LYS A 491 13.64 8.05 18.58
N ALA A 492 14.91 7.64 18.73
CA ALA A 492 15.63 6.92 17.68
C ALA A 492 14.99 5.55 17.40
N GLU A 493 14.56 4.82 18.44
CA GLU A 493 13.83 3.57 18.30
C GLU A 493 12.47 3.77 17.63
N HIS A 494 11.70 4.76 18.08
CA HIS A 494 10.40 5.08 17.46
C HIS A 494 10.53 5.57 16.02
N ARG A 495 11.59 6.30 15.65
CA ARG A 495 11.86 6.66 14.24
C ARG A 495 12.18 5.45 13.40
N LYS A 496 12.91 4.47 13.94
CA LYS A 496 13.13 3.19 13.25
C LYS A 496 11.81 2.46 13.04
N SER A 497 10.94 2.42 14.05
CA SER A 497 9.60 1.84 13.91
C SER A 497 8.73 2.59 12.90
N LEU A 498 8.74 3.93 12.89
CA LEU A 498 8.04 4.74 11.89
C LEU A 498 8.59 4.47 10.48
N GLY A 499 9.91 4.36 10.34
CA GLY A 499 10.57 4.00 9.08
C GLY A 499 10.14 2.62 8.57
N GLN A 500 9.89 1.66 9.46
CA GLN A 500 9.36 0.34 9.09
C GLN A 500 7.89 0.40 8.65
N VAL A 501 7.07 1.25 9.27
CA VAL A 501 5.66 1.46 8.90
C VAL A 501 5.55 2.17 7.54
N LEU A 502 6.32 3.24 7.33
CA LEU A 502 6.35 3.99 6.07
C LEU A 502 7.20 3.33 4.98
N GLY A 503 7.89 2.23 5.30
CA GLY A 503 8.84 1.55 4.43
C GLY A 503 10.18 2.28 4.31
N GLU A 504 11.26 1.53 4.55
CA GLU A 504 12.61 2.08 4.64
C GLU A 504 13.44 1.75 3.38
N LEU A 505 13.95 2.80 2.74
CA LEU A 505 15.01 2.71 1.73
C LEU A 505 16.35 3.13 2.35
N PRO A 506 17.48 2.59 1.87
CA PRO A 506 18.80 3.00 2.32
C PRO A 506 19.00 4.50 2.11
N ILE A 507 19.83 5.15 2.93
CA ILE A 507 20.19 6.55 2.72
C ILE A 507 20.80 6.70 1.31
N PRO A 508 20.36 7.69 0.50
CA PRO A 508 20.91 7.92 -0.84
C PRO A 508 22.44 8.02 -0.83
N SER A 509 23.12 7.10 -1.50
CA SER A 509 24.58 6.98 -1.49
C SER A 509 25.26 7.34 -2.82
N ILE A 510 24.49 7.50 -3.91
CA ILE A 510 25.01 7.95 -5.20
C ILE A 510 25.28 9.46 -5.18
N PRO A 511 26.21 10.01 -5.97
CA PRO A 511 26.41 11.46 -6.07
C PRO A 511 25.13 12.20 -6.45
N ALA A 512 24.94 13.42 -5.92
CA ALA A 512 23.73 14.22 -6.19
C ALA A 512 23.59 14.70 -7.63
N ASN A 513 24.71 14.77 -8.37
CA ASN A 513 24.79 15.26 -9.75
C ASN A 513 23.84 16.43 -10.05
N PRO A 514 23.94 17.57 -9.34
CA PRO A 514 22.97 18.65 -9.48
C PRO A 514 22.91 19.14 -10.92
N LYS A 515 21.70 19.23 -11.47
CA LYS A 515 21.44 19.88 -12.75
C LYS A 515 20.54 21.08 -12.50
N ALA A 516 20.82 22.20 -13.14
CA ALA A 516 20.03 23.41 -12.94
C ALA A 516 19.79 24.19 -14.23
N ARG A 517 18.69 24.94 -14.29
CA ARG A 517 18.47 26.01 -15.26
C ARG A 517 17.86 27.24 -14.59
N LEU A 518 18.30 28.42 -15.01
CA LEU A 518 17.71 29.70 -14.60
C LEU A 518 16.28 29.79 -15.11
N LEU A 519 15.33 30.14 -14.24
CA LEU A 519 13.93 30.38 -14.61
C LEU A 519 13.62 31.88 -14.68
N GLU A 520 13.89 32.59 -13.59
CA GLU A 520 13.61 34.03 -13.48
C GLU A 520 14.72 34.72 -12.69
N ASP A 521 15.03 35.95 -13.11
CA ASP A 521 15.91 36.85 -12.37
C ASP A 521 15.24 38.22 -12.23
N ASN A 522 14.92 38.62 -11.00
CA ASN A 522 14.30 39.90 -10.69
C ASN A 522 15.06 40.64 -9.56
N ASP A 523 14.58 41.83 -9.18
CA ASP A 523 15.25 42.70 -8.21
C ASP A 523 15.28 42.12 -6.78
N LEU A 524 14.41 41.15 -6.47
CA LEU A 524 14.24 40.60 -5.12
C LEU A 524 14.90 39.24 -4.96
N TRP A 525 14.86 38.38 -5.98
CA TRP A 525 15.43 37.04 -5.94
C TRP A 525 15.74 36.50 -7.35
N THR A 526 16.50 35.41 -7.39
CA THR A 526 16.74 34.62 -8.62
C THR A 526 16.23 33.20 -8.40
N SER A 527 15.46 32.66 -9.36
CA SER A 527 14.90 31.31 -9.29
C SER A 527 15.61 30.34 -10.25
N TYR A 528 15.85 29.13 -9.76
CA TYR A 528 16.50 28.05 -10.48
C TYR A 528 15.68 26.77 -10.37
N GLU A 529 15.43 26.12 -11.49
CA GLU A 529 14.89 24.76 -11.50
C GLU A 529 16.03 23.76 -11.36
N ILE A 530 15.92 22.82 -10.42
CA ILE A 530 17.00 21.91 -10.04
C ILE A 530 16.51 20.47 -10.01
N THR A 531 17.36 19.54 -10.47
CA THR A 531 17.21 18.10 -10.22
C THR A 531 18.42 17.54 -9.48
N LEU A 532 18.20 16.57 -8.59
CA LEU A 532 19.21 15.85 -7.83
C LEU A 532 18.99 14.34 -7.96
N ASP A 533 20.02 13.57 -8.31
CA ASP A 533 19.92 12.11 -8.35
C ASP A 533 19.71 11.56 -6.92
N VAL A 534 18.87 10.53 -6.75
CA VAL A 534 18.54 9.93 -5.44
C VAL A 534 18.83 8.44 -5.42
N TYR A 535 18.18 7.64 -6.29
CA TYR A 535 18.41 6.20 -6.41
C TYR A 535 18.50 5.78 -7.88
N ALA A 536 19.37 4.80 -8.15
CA ALA A 536 19.45 4.19 -9.48
C ALA A 536 18.30 3.18 -9.68
N PRO A 537 17.78 3.02 -10.91
CA PRO A 537 18.23 3.69 -12.12
C PRO A 537 17.76 5.16 -12.27
N ASP A 538 16.53 5.49 -11.88
CA ASP A 538 15.85 6.70 -12.37
C ASP A 538 15.08 7.49 -11.28
N VAL A 539 15.43 7.38 -10.00
CA VAL A 539 14.80 8.19 -8.94
C VAL A 539 15.61 9.44 -8.69
N PHE A 540 14.98 10.60 -8.86
CA PHE A 540 15.58 11.92 -8.64
C PHE A 540 14.62 12.81 -7.83
N ALA A 541 15.17 13.81 -7.13
CA ALA A 541 14.41 14.92 -6.56
C ALA A 541 14.39 16.09 -7.56
N TRP A 542 13.28 16.82 -7.62
CA TRP A 542 13.14 18.00 -8.47
C TRP A 542 12.39 19.10 -7.73
N GLY A 543 12.75 20.35 -8.02
CA GLY A 543 12.09 21.52 -7.46
C GLY A 543 12.66 22.83 -7.95
N ILE A 544 12.12 23.93 -7.41
CA ILE A 544 12.56 25.29 -7.73
C ILE A 544 13.18 25.93 -6.49
N LEU A 545 14.43 26.40 -6.61
CA LEU A 545 15.14 27.17 -5.60
C LEU A 545 15.01 28.67 -5.89
N LEU A 546 14.60 29.47 -4.91
CA LEU A 546 14.69 30.93 -4.95
C LEU A 546 15.82 31.38 -4.02
N VAL A 547 16.76 32.14 -4.57
CA VAL A 547 17.87 32.75 -3.83
C VAL A 547 17.62 34.26 -3.74
N PRO A 548 17.44 34.82 -2.53
CA PRO A 548 17.20 36.25 -2.37
C PRO A 548 18.43 37.07 -2.79
N LYS A 549 18.21 38.26 -3.33
CA LYS A 549 19.27 39.21 -3.66
C LYS A 549 19.92 39.77 -2.38
N GLY A 550 21.11 40.34 -2.54
CA GLY A 550 21.81 41.06 -1.47
C GLY A 550 22.42 40.18 -0.36
N ILE A 551 22.60 38.88 -0.58
CA ILE A 551 23.39 38.03 0.31
C ILE A 551 24.86 38.48 0.23
N LYS A 552 25.42 38.92 1.35
CA LYS A 552 26.81 39.38 1.42
C LYS A 552 27.79 38.19 1.35
N PRO A 553 29.03 38.38 0.88
CA PRO A 553 30.05 37.33 0.96
C PRO A 553 30.20 36.78 2.38
N GLY A 554 30.08 35.46 2.53
CA GLY A 554 30.13 34.76 3.82
C GLY A 554 28.83 34.80 4.64
N GLU A 555 27.80 35.53 4.20
CA GLU A 555 26.49 35.51 4.85
C GLU A 555 25.71 34.24 4.52
N LYS A 556 25.13 33.62 5.55
CA LYS A 556 24.30 32.41 5.43
C LYS A 556 22.86 32.70 5.84
N ARG A 557 21.91 32.35 4.97
CA ARG A 557 20.48 32.57 5.18
C ARG A 557 19.79 31.28 5.64
N PRO A 558 18.73 31.39 6.48
CA PRO A 558 17.83 30.27 6.73
C PRO A 558 17.09 29.86 5.46
N VAL A 559 16.69 28.59 5.39
CA VAL A 559 15.93 28.02 4.28
C VAL A 559 14.53 27.67 4.73
N VAL A 560 13.53 27.84 3.86
CA VAL A 560 12.21 27.22 4.02
C VAL A 560 11.95 26.32 2.82
N VAL A 561 11.74 25.03 3.08
CA VAL A 561 11.24 24.08 2.09
C VAL A 561 9.72 24.23 2.02
N CYS A 562 9.21 24.61 0.86
CA CYS A 562 7.83 25.02 0.62
C CYS A 562 7.10 23.95 -0.20
N GLN A 563 6.28 23.11 0.46
CA GLN A 563 5.67 21.95 -0.18
C GLN A 563 4.23 22.22 -0.63
N HIS A 564 3.95 22.05 -1.93
CA HIS A 564 2.59 22.05 -2.47
C HIS A 564 1.83 20.77 -2.12
N GLY A 565 0.51 20.78 -2.25
CA GLY A 565 -0.39 19.64 -2.08
C GLY A 565 -0.49 18.72 -3.30
N LEU A 566 -1.45 17.79 -3.22
CA LEU A 566 -1.76 16.75 -4.21
C LEU A 566 -1.98 17.34 -5.61
N GLU A 567 -1.47 16.69 -6.65
CA GLU A 567 -1.54 17.15 -8.06
C GLU A 567 -0.92 18.53 -8.37
N GLY A 568 -0.33 19.21 -7.38
CA GLY A 568 0.33 20.50 -7.57
C GLY A 568 1.73 20.40 -8.20
N LEU A 569 2.32 21.56 -8.47
CA LEU A 569 3.67 21.71 -9.02
C LEU A 569 4.50 22.72 -8.20
N PRO A 570 5.84 22.67 -8.27
CA PRO A 570 6.73 23.64 -7.61
C PRO A 570 6.37 25.10 -7.88
N GLU A 571 5.97 25.43 -9.10
CA GLU A 571 5.57 26.77 -9.52
C GLU A 571 4.31 27.29 -8.80
N ASP A 572 3.42 26.42 -8.32
CA ASP A 572 2.16 26.82 -7.69
C ASP A 572 2.38 27.59 -6.38
N VAL A 573 3.48 27.31 -5.66
CA VAL A 573 3.82 28.01 -4.41
C VAL A 573 4.59 29.32 -4.64
N ILE A 574 4.94 29.61 -5.89
CA ILE A 574 5.75 30.77 -6.31
C ILE A 574 4.88 31.79 -7.06
N THR A 575 3.96 31.32 -7.91
CA THR A 575 3.19 32.18 -8.83
C THR A 575 2.46 33.31 -8.09
N ASN A 576 2.66 34.54 -8.56
CA ASN A 576 1.95 35.74 -8.12
C ASN A 576 0.71 36.05 -8.98
N ASP A 577 0.41 35.21 -9.99
CA ASP A 577 -0.78 35.38 -10.82
C ASP A 577 -2.03 35.00 -10.02
N THR A 578 -2.77 36.03 -9.59
CA THR A 578 -3.95 35.90 -8.74
C THR A 578 -5.11 35.16 -9.40
N THR A 579 -5.05 34.91 -10.70
CA THR A 579 -6.07 34.18 -11.45
C THR A 579 -5.85 32.66 -11.45
N THR A 580 -4.66 32.20 -11.05
CA THR A 580 -4.31 30.78 -11.03
C THR A 580 -4.82 30.07 -9.76
N SER A 581 -5.12 28.77 -9.89
CA SER A 581 -5.42 27.91 -8.73
C SER A 581 -4.24 27.84 -7.75
N GLY A 582 -3.00 27.85 -8.24
CA GLY A 582 -1.80 27.90 -7.41
C GLY A 582 -1.82 29.09 -6.45
N TYR A 583 -2.05 30.32 -6.95
CA TYR A 583 -2.17 31.48 -6.07
C TYR A 583 -3.38 31.40 -5.13
N HIS A 584 -4.50 30.82 -5.57
CA HIS A 584 -5.68 30.63 -4.72
C HIS A 584 -5.33 29.88 -3.43
N TYR A 585 -4.59 28.77 -3.52
CA TYR A 585 -4.21 27.95 -2.37
C TYR A 585 -2.99 28.47 -1.62
N TYR A 586 -1.93 28.86 -2.34
CA TYR A 586 -0.60 29.05 -1.74
C TYR A 586 -0.21 30.51 -1.52
N LYS A 587 -0.93 31.47 -2.12
CA LYS A 587 -0.69 32.92 -1.95
C LYS A 587 0.78 33.33 -2.14
N SER A 588 1.46 32.66 -3.09
CA SER A 588 2.88 32.81 -3.42
C SER A 588 3.83 32.72 -2.22
N PHE A 589 3.52 31.89 -1.22
CA PHE A 589 4.24 31.93 0.05
C PHE A 589 5.75 31.66 -0.07
N ALA A 590 6.21 30.87 -1.06
CA ALA A 590 7.63 30.69 -1.29
C ALA A 590 8.30 31.99 -1.77
N ALA A 591 7.70 32.67 -2.75
CA ALA A 591 8.19 33.96 -3.23
C ALA A 591 8.19 35.02 -2.11
N LYS A 592 7.11 35.13 -1.34
CA LYS A 592 7.02 36.08 -0.22
C LYS A 592 8.04 35.81 0.88
N LEU A 593 8.37 34.55 1.15
CA LEU A 593 9.45 34.20 2.09
C LEU A 593 10.82 34.55 1.50
N ALA A 594 11.03 34.35 0.19
CA ALA A 594 12.25 34.79 -0.48
C ALA A 594 12.44 36.32 -0.40
N GLU A 595 11.38 37.09 -0.64
CA GLU A 595 11.37 38.55 -0.46
C GLU A 595 11.69 38.98 0.98
N LYS A 596 11.35 38.15 1.97
CA LYS A 596 11.70 38.35 3.40
C LYS A 596 13.12 37.90 3.75
N GLY A 597 13.93 37.50 2.76
CA GLY A 597 15.33 37.12 2.91
C GLY A 597 15.58 35.66 3.30
N TYR A 598 14.57 34.78 3.18
CA TYR A 598 14.80 33.33 3.23
C TYR A 598 15.34 32.84 1.89
N VAL A 599 16.16 31.81 1.90
CA VAL A 599 16.27 30.94 0.70
C VAL A 599 15.03 30.04 0.72
N THR A 600 14.37 29.82 -0.42
CA THR A 600 13.25 28.88 -0.46
C THR A 600 13.49 27.79 -1.48
N PHE A 601 13.09 26.57 -1.15
CA PHE A 601 13.13 25.44 -2.09
C PHE A 601 11.74 24.81 -2.16
N ALA A 602 11.14 24.80 -3.34
CA ALA A 602 9.83 24.20 -3.60
C ALA A 602 10.01 22.85 -4.32
N PRO A 603 10.09 21.71 -3.60
CA PRO A 603 10.18 20.40 -4.22
C PRO A 603 8.84 19.91 -4.77
N HIS A 604 8.91 19.06 -5.79
CA HIS A 604 7.83 18.20 -6.20
C HIS A 604 8.00 16.79 -5.61
N ASN A 605 6.95 16.31 -4.95
CA ASN A 605 6.80 14.91 -4.61
C ASN A 605 5.96 14.23 -5.70
N TYR A 606 6.26 12.98 -6.08
CA TYR A 606 5.72 12.29 -7.26
C TYR A 606 4.24 11.85 -7.14
N TYR A 607 3.34 12.75 -6.76
CA TYR A 607 1.91 12.49 -6.55
C TYR A 607 0.99 13.24 -7.54
N ARG A 608 1.37 13.22 -8.83
CA ARG A 608 0.62 13.86 -9.91
C ARG A 608 0.35 12.89 -11.06
N GLY A 609 -0.79 13.05 -11.71
CA GLY A 609 -1.24 12.18 -12.80
C GLY A 609 -2.29 11.15 -12.39
N GLN A 610 -3.01 11.40 -11.30
CA GLN A 610 -4.09 10.56 -10.79
C GLN A 610 -3.63 9.11 -10.57
N ASP A 611 -4.30 8.12 -11.17
CA ASP A 611 -3.93 6.71 -11.01
C ASP A 611 -2.49 6.38 -11.45
N LYS A 612 -1.88 7.19 -12.32
CA LYS A 612 -0.50 6.98 -12.75
C LYS A 612 0.48 7.01 -11.57
N PHE A 613 0.24 7.82 -10.56
CA PHE A 613 1.07 7.82 -9.36
C PHE A 613 0.48 6.93 -8.25
N ARG A 614 -0.85 6.86 -8.10
CA ARG A 614 -1.47 6.07 -7.02
C ARG A 614 -1.12 4.58 -7.14
N VAL A 615 -0.97 4.08 -8.37
CA VAL A 615 -0.52 2.70 -8.61
C VAL A 615 0.88 2.43 -8.03
N LEU A 616 1.73 3.45 -7.88
CA LEU A 616 3.05 3.29 -7.26
C LEU A 616 2.94 2.87 -5.79
N GLN A 617 1.94 3.34 -5.04
CA GLN A 617 1.67 2.86 -3.68
C GLN A 617 1.40 1.34 -3.70
N ARG A 618 0.59 0.87 -4.65
CA ARG A 618 0.27 -0.56 -4.79
C ARG A 618 1.45 -1.40 -5.26
N MET A 619 2.37 -0.82 -6.02
CA MET A 619 3.64 -1.47 -6.38
C MET A 619 4.60 -1.54 -5.20
N ALA A 620 4.63 -0.50 -4.37
CA ALA A 620 5.51 -0.40 -3.21
C ALA A 620 5.08 -1.31 -2.05
N ASN A 621 3.77 -1.36 -1.76
CA ASN A 621 3.21 -2.07 -0.61
C ASN A 621 3.67 -3.54 -0.54
N PRO A 622 3.56 -4.39 -1.59
CA PRO A 622 3.98 -5.79 -1.53
C PRO A 622 5.45 -6.01 -1.15
N ILE A 623 6.33 -5.04 -1.43
CA ILE A 623 7.75 -5.09 -1.06
C ILE A 623 8.07 -4.29 0.21
N GLY A 624 7.05 -3.89 0.96
CA GLY A 624 7.20 -3.24 2.26
C GLY A 624 7.63 -1.78 2.16
N LEU A 625 7.34 -1.15 1.01
CA LEU A 625 7.60 0.26 0.75
C LEU A 625 6.27 1.01 0.61
N THR A 626 6.33 2.34 0.67
CA THR A 626 5.21 3.25 0.37
C THR A 626 5.67 4.37 -0.55
N LEU A 627 4.76 5.26 -0.97
CA LEU A 627 5.13 6.54 -1.58
C LEU A 627 6.12 7.31 -0.69
N PHE A 628 5.99 7.25 0.64
CA PHE A 628 6.89 7.97 1.55
C PHE A 628 8.31 7.40 1.61
N SER A 629 8.55 6.14 1.21
CA SER A 629 9.90 5.58 1.19
C SER A 629 10.83 6.35 0.24
N GLY A 630 10.37 6.63 -0.98
CA GLY A 630 11.12 7.42 -1.95
C GLY A 630 11.12 8.92 -1.63
N ILE A 631 9.99 9.47 -1.18
CA ILE A 631 9.88 10.88 -0.76
C ILE A 631 10.86 11.20 0.38
N VAL A 632 10.97 10.34 1.40
CA VAL A 632 11.97 10.51 2.47
C VAL A 632 13.40 10.49 1.91
N GLY A 633 13.68 9.62 0.93
CA GLY A 633 14.95 9.61 0.20
C GLY A 633 15.23 10.93 -0.52
N GLN A 634 14.23 11.46 -1.26
CA GLN A 634 14.32 12.75 -1.94
C GLN A 634 14.60 13.87 -0.95
N HIS A 635 13.89 13.92 0.19
CA HIS A 635 14.09 14.96 1.20
C HIS A 635 15.43 14.85 1.95
N ARG A 636 15.95 13.64 2.22
CA ARG A 636 17.33 13.47 2.72
C ARG A 636 18.34 14.09 1.76
N ARG A 637 18.20 13.82 0.46
CA ARG A 637 19.05 14.38 -0.60
C ARG A 637 18.90 15.91 -0.74
N ILE A 638 17.67 16.42 -0.64
CA ILE A 638 17.39 17.87 -0.67
C ILE A 638 18.07 18.58 0.50
N VAL A 639 17.90 18.09 1.73
CA VAL A 639 18.50 18.71 2.93
C VAL A 639 20.02 18.63 2.90
N GLU A 640 20.57 17.48 2.49
CA GLU A 640 22.01 17.29 2.28
C GLU A 640 22.56 18.34 1.31
N TRP A 641 21.95 18.45 0.13
CA TRP A 641 22.42 19.37 -0.90
C TRP A 641 22.24 20.83 -0.48
N LEU A 642 21.08 21.23 0.06
CA LEU A 642 20.86 22.60 0.55
C LEU A 642 21.89 22.99 1.62
N GLY A 643 22.19 22.10 2.56
CA GLY A 643 23.16 22.35 3.62
C GLY A 643 24.61 22.55 3.13
N GLN A 644 24.94 22.10 1.91
CA GLN A 644 26.26 22.28 1.30
C GLN A 644 26.42 23.64 0.60
N GLN A 645 25.35 24.42 0.41
CA GLN A 645 25.43 25.69 -0.31
C GLN A 645 26.07 26.78 0.55
N SER A 646 26.98 27.56 -0.05
CA SER A 646 27.79 28.56 0.67
C SER A 646 26.95 29.67 1.32
N PHE A 647 25.78 29.95 0.77
CA PHE A 647 24.82 30.97 1.21
C PHE A 647 23.70 30.41 2.11
N VAL A 648 23.71 29.10 2.42
CA VAL A 648 22.72 28.45 3.28
C VAL A 648 23.29 28.16 4.66
N ASP A 649 22.48 28.41 5.69
CA ASP A 649 22.72 27.91 7.03
C ASP A 649 22.09 26.52 7.21
N ALA A 650 22.92 25.48 7.17
CA ALA A 650 22.49 24.08 7.27
C ALA A 650 21.74 23.74 8.57
N SER A 651 21.91 24.56 9.63
CA SER A 651 21.21 24.36 10.91
C SER A 651 19.82 24.99 10.97
N ARG A 652 19.43 25.75 9.92
CA ARG A 652 18.20 26.56 9.89
C ARG A 652 17.39 26.31 8.61
N ILE A 653 17.10 25.04 8.35
CA ILE A 653 16.23 24.58 7.25
C ILE A 653 14.87 24.21 7.82
N GLY A 654 13.84 25.03 7.61
CA GLY A 654 12.45 24.73 8.00
C GLY A 654 11.66 24.00 6.91
N PHE A 655 10.59 23.34 7.29
CA PHE A 655 9.60 22.75 6.38
C PHE A 655 8.25 23.44 6.57
N TYR A 656 7.59 23.85 5.48
CA TYR A 656 6.23 24.39 5.50
C TYR A 656 5.45 23.83 4.31
N GLY A 657 4.40 23.06 4.58
CA GLY A 657 3.59 22.43 3.54
C GLY A 657 2.10 22.51 3.81
N LEU A 658 1.31 22.56 2.73
CA LEU A 658 -0.15 22.61 2.75
C LEU A 658 -0.76 21.33 2.16
N SER A 659 -1.83 20.80 2.76
CA SER A 659 -2.58 19.63 2.27
C SER A 659 -1.70 18.37 2.22
N TYR A 660 -1.50 17.72 1.07
CA TYR A 660 -0.49 16.66 0.93
C TYR A 660 0.93 17.14 1.32
N GLY A 661 1.22 18.43 1.13
CA GLY A 661 2.42 19.04 1.69
C GLY A 661 2.43 19.07 3.22
N GLY A 662 1.28 19.22 3.86
CA GLY A 662 1.08 19.05 5.30
C GLY A 662 1.32 17.60 5.74
N LYS A 663 0.82 16.61 4.98
CA LYS A 663 1.14 15.18 5.21
C LYS A 663 2.64 14.94 5.20
N THR A 664 3.33 15.57 4.26
CA THR A 664 4.79 15.53 4.13
C THR A 664 5.46 16.22 5.32
N ALA A 665 4.92 17.36 5.78
CA ALA A 665 5.41 18.09 6.96
C ALA A 665 5.31 17.29 8.27
N MET A 666 4.45 16.27 8.34
CA MET A 666 4.39 15.35 9.47
C MET A 666 5.37 14.18 9.32
N ARG A 667 5.34 13.49 8.17
CA ARG A 667 6.09 12.23 7.96
C ARG A 667 7.58 12.47 7.74
N VAL A 668 7.94 13.42 6.89
CA VAL A 668 9.34 13.65 6.49
C VAL A 668 10.14 14.25 7.64
N PRO A 669 9.75 15.37 8.28
CA PRO A 669 10.52 15.91 9.41
C PRO A 669 10.63 14.97 10.61
N ALA A 670 9.67 14.05 10.82
CA ALA A 670 9.79 13.02 11.85
C ALA A 670 10.95 12.04 11.58
N LEU A 671 11.26 11.73 10.31
CA LEU A 671 12.32 10.81 9.88
C LEU A 671 13.62 11.50 9.41
N VAL A 672 13.55 12.76 9.00
CA VAL A 672 14.67 13.55 8.46
C VAL A 672 15.01 14.65 9.46
N GLU A 673 15.97 14.37 10.34
CA GLU A 673 16.35 15.25 11.45
C GLU A 673 17.05 16.55 11.01
N GLY A 674 17.47 16.66 9.75
CA GLY A 674 18.08 17.88 9.22
C GLY A 674 17.11 19.05 9.01
N TYR A 675 15.80 18.84 9.16
CA TYR A 675 14.84 19.94 9.28
C TYR A 675 14.84 20.51 10.69
N ALA A 676 15.02 21.82 10.83
CA ALA A 676 15.08 22.53 12.11
C ALA A 676 13.70 22.84 12.72
N LEU A 677 12.64 22.84 11.90
CA LEU A 677 11.26 23.20 12.26
C LEU A 677 10.29 22.63 11.23
N SER A 678 9.05 22.34 11.63
CA SER A 678 7.98 21.92 10.70
C SER A 678 6.66 22.67 10.92
N ILE A 679 5.99 23.05 9.83
CA ILE A 679 4.65 23.64 9.81
C ILE A 679 3.74 22.78 8.92
N CYS A 680 2.69 22.22 9.53
CA CYS A 680 1.65 21.47 8.84
C CYS A 680 0.41 22.36 8.65
N SER A 681 0.10 22.71 7.41
CA SER A 681 -1.06 23.54 7.07
C SER A 681 -2.14 22.73 6.37
N ALA A 682 -3.39 22.97 6.75
CA ALA A 682 -4.58 22.46 6.08
C ALA A 682 -4.58 20.93 5.89
N ASP A 683 -4.08 20.18 6.89
CA ASP A 683 -3.98 18.72 6.84
C ASP A 683 -4.06 18.07 8.24
N PHE A 684 -3.44 18.68 9.25
CA PHE A 684 -3.33 18.10 10.59
C PHE A 684 -4.69 17.74 11.21
N ASN A 685 -4.93 16.45 11.54
CA ASN A 685 -6.14 15.97 12.22
C ASN A 685 -5.94 14.58 12.84
N GLU A 686 -6.99 14.00 13.45
CA GLU A 686 -7.05 12.58 13.82
C GLU A 686 -7.06 11.69 12.57
N TRP A 687 -5.86 11.42 12.06
CA TRP A 687 -5.60 10.83 10.75
C TRP A 687 -6.19 9.42 10.60
N ILE A 688 -6.15 8.64 11.68
CA ILE A 688 -6.67 7.26 11.67
C ILE A 688 -8.18 7.24 11.46
N VAL A 689 -8.90 8.15 12.13
CA VAL A 689 -10.36 8.30 11.95
C VAL A 689 -10.65 8.81 10.55
N LYS A 690 -9.90 9.80 10.05
CA LYS A 690 -10.02 10.34 8.69
C LYS A 690 -9.94 9.25 7.61
N ASN A 691 -9.09 8.24 7.77
CA ASN A 691 -8.94 7.14 6.79
C ASN A 691 -9.94 6.00 6.96
N SER A 692 -10.40 5.71 8.18
CA SER A 692 -11.14 4.47 8.47
C SER A 692 -12.61 4.64 8.85
N THR A 693 -13.07 5.86 9.19
CA THR A 693 -14.46 6.06 9.65
C THR A 693 -15.46 6.06 8.50
N ILE A 694 -16.59 5.40 8.72
CA ILE A 694 -17.75 5.48 7.82
C ILE A 694 -18.72 6.59 8.21
N ASP A 695 -18.57 7.22 9.37
CA ASP A 695 -19.63 8.08 9.94
C ASP A 695 -19.52 9.56 9.50
N TYR A 696 -18.42 9.93 8.83
CA TYR A 696 -18.16 11.32 8.44
C TYR A 696 -17.91 11.45 6.94
N PRO A 697 -18.62 12.34 6.23
CA PRO A 697 -18.52 12.48 4.77
C PRO A 697 -17.16 13.01 4.31
N ILE A 698 -16.38 13.58 5.22
CA ILE A 698 -15.00 14.02 4.97
C ILE A 698 -14.00 12.85 4.97
N SER A 699 -14.38 11.60 5.30
CA SER A 699 -13.44 10.47 5.28
C SER A 699 -12.89 10.18 3.89
N TYR A 700 -11.63 9.73 3.81
CA TYR A 700 -11.01 9.22 2.57
C TYR A 700 -11.67 7.93 2.05
N LEU A 701 -12.54 7.28 2.83
CA LEU A 701 -13.38 6.19 2.31
C LEU A 701 -14.35 6.63 1.21
N TYR A 702 -14.73 7.92 1.20
CA TYR A 702 -15.70 8.47 0.24
C TYR A 702 -15.06 9.17 -0.95
N THR A 703 -13.75 9.00 -1.13
CA THR A 703 -12.97 9.68 -2.16
C THR A 703 -12.08 8.69 -2.92
N GLY A 704 -11.52 9.14 -4.05
CA GLY A 704 -10.77 8.27 -4.98
C GLY A 704 -9.34 7.93 -4.55
N GLU A 705 -8.85 8.49 -3.45
CA GLU A 705 -7.46 8.37 -2.98
C GLU A 705 -7.21 7.07 -2.21
N TYR A 706 -7.25 5.93 -2.91
CA TYR A 706 -6.89 4.62 -2.35
C TYR A 706 -5.40 4.49 -1.93
N ASP A 707 -4.59 5.50 -2.22
CA ASP A 707 -3.20 5.61 -1.80
C ASP A 707 -3.03 6.17 -0.37
N MET A 708 -4.10 6.68 0.26
CA MET A 708 -4.02 7.31 1.58
C MET A 708 -3.78 6.36 2.76
N PRO A 709 -4.42 5.17 2.84
CA PRO A 709 -4.22 4.29 3.97
C PRO A 709 -2.79 3.70 4.02
N GLU A 710 -2.17 3.75 5.19
CA GLU A 710 -0.83 3.25 5.52
C GLU A 710 -0.96 2.05 6.47
N TRP A 711 -0.32 0.92 6.12
CA TRP A 711 -0.52 -0.35 6.83
C TRP A 711 -0.20 -0.24 8.33
N ASP A 712 -1.20 -0.53 9.17
CA ASP A 712 -1.12 -0.54 10.64
C ASP A 712 -0.61 0.77 11.28
N LEU A 713 -0.81 1.90 10.60
CA LEU A 713 -0.52 3.19 11.21
C LEU A 713 -1.36 3.39 12.47
N GLY A 714 -2.63 2.96 12.45
CA GLY A 714 -3.57 3.10 13.56
C GLY A 714 -3.08 2.58 14.91
N HIS A 715 -2.35 1.47 14.96
CA HIS A 715 -1.82 0.96 16.23
C HIS A 715 -0.41 1.48 16.57
N THR A 716 0.24 2.18 15.64
CA THR A 716 1.65 2.56 15.74
C THR A 716 1.84 4.07 15.89
N PHE A 717 1.32 4.88 14.96
CA PHE A 717 1.50 6.33 14.93
C PHE A 717 0.23 7.07 14.50
N SER A 718 0.19 8.35 14.77
CA SER A 718 -0.68 9.35 14.16
C SER A 718 0.09 10.67 14.17
N TYR A 719 -0.55 11.77 13.82
CA TYR A 719 0.11 13.07 13.73
C TYR A 719 0.67 13.57 15.06
N ALA A 720 0.01 13.26 16.18
CA ALA A 720 0.55 13.62 17.49
C ALA A 720 1.86 12.87 17.79
N GLU A 721 1.94 11.58 17.50
CA GLU A 721 3.17 10.79 17.70
C GLU A 721 4.30 11.29 16.77
N MET A 722 3.98 11.63 15.51
CA MET A 722 4.95 12.24 14.59
C MET A 722 5.45 13.60 15.09
N ALA A 723 4.57 14.44 15.65
CA ALA A 723 4.98 15.70 16.30
C ALA A 723 5.85 15.46 17.55
N GLY A 724 5.61 14.38 18.30
CA GLY A 724 6.48 13.93 19.40
C GLY A 724 7.89 13.58 18.94
N LEU A 725 8.03 12.97 17.75
CA LEU A 725 9.32 12.72 17.10
C LEU A 725 9.98 13.99 16.53
N ILE A 726 9.19 15.00 16.17
CA ILE A 726 9.69 16.31 15.74
C ILE A 726 10.27 17.08 16.93
N ALA A 727 9.59 17.07 18.08
CA ALA A 727 10.08 17.68 19.32
C ALA A 727 11.51 17.23 19.65
N PRO A 728 12.39 18.09 20.18
CA PRO A 728 12.14 19.45 20.68
C PRO A 728 12.22 20.54 19.60
N ARG A 729 12.27 20.18 18.31
CA ARG A 729 12.22 21.17 17.23
C ARG A 729 10.86 21.85 17.22
N PRO A 730 10.79 23.15 16.87
CA PRO A 730 9.52 23.85 16.84
C PRO A 730 8.55 23.25 15.82
N PHE A 731 7.28 23.16 16.20
CA PHE A 731 6.22 22.56 15.40
C PHE A 731 4.95 23.41 15.44
N MET A 732 4.37 23.70 14.27
CA MET A 732 3.15 24.50 14.18
C MET A 732 2.09 23.86 13.27
N VAL A 733 0.83 24.08 13.62
CA VAL A 733 -0.35 23.76 12.80
C VAL A 733 -1.00 25.07 12.31
N GLU A 734 -1.40 25.12 11.04
CA GLU A 734 -2.17 26.23 10.46
C GLU A 734 -3.51 25.69 9.92
N ARG A 735 -4.63 26.18 10.45
CA ARG A 735 -5.98 25.64 10.24
C ARG A 735 -6.96 26.75 9.84
N GLY A 736 -7.53 26.63 8.65
CA GLY A 736 -8.65 27.47 8.20
C GLY A 736 -9.98 26.93 8.71
N LEU A 737 -10.84 27.79 9.26
CA LEU A 737 -12.14 27.40 9.83
C LEU A 737 -13.13 26.85 8.79
N TYR A 738 -12.95 27.15 7.50
CA TYR A 738 -13.79 26.61 6.41
C TYR A 738 -13.06 25.59 5.55
N ASP A 739 -11.92 25.07 6.02
CA ASP A 739 -11.18 24.03 5.31
C ASP A 739 -11.88 22.67 5.45
N GLY A 740 -12.47 22.21 4.34
CA GLY A 740 -13.19 20.93 4.25
C GLY A 740 -12.32 19.67 4.39
N VAL A 741 -10.99 19.79 4.54
CA VAL A 741 -10.12 18.63 4.80
C VAL A 741 -10.41 18.00 6.16
N SER A 742 -10.77 18.78 7.17
CA SER A 742 -11.08 18.25 8.50
C SER A 742 -12.12 19.10 9.23
N ILE A 743 -12.49 18.68 10.43
CA ILE A 743 -13.27 19.48 11.39
C ILE A 743 -12.38 19.85 12.57
N ASP A 744 -12.65 20.99 13.19
CA ASP A 744 -11.78 21.57 14.22
C ASP A 744 -11.66 20.63 15.43
N GLU A 745 -12.71 19.88 15.77
CA GLU A 745 -12.70 18.92 16.86
C GLU A 745 -11.63 17.83 16.69
N TRP A 746 -11.39 17.38 15.46
CA TRP A 746 -10.34 16.38 15.18
C TRP A 746 -8.95 17.00 15.19
N VAL A 747 -8.83 18.23 14.67
CA VAL A 747 -7.58 18.99 14.69
C VAL A 747 -7.15 19.26 16.13
N ASP A 748 -8.06 19.78 16.94
CA ASP A 748 -7.80 20.16 18.33
C ASP A 748 -7.64 18.95 19.24
N PHE A 749 -8.38 17.86 19.01
CA PHE A 749 -8.16 16.60 19.73
C PHE A 749 -6.71 16.13 19.59
N GLU A 750 -6.21 16.08 18.36
CA GLU A 750 -4.86 15.60 18.09
C GLU A 750 -3.81 16.63 18.54
N TYR A 751 -4.07 17.93 18.37
CA TYR A 751 -3.15 18.99 18.79
C TYR A 751 -3.02 19.09 20.31
N ALA A 752 -4.09 18.82 21.07
CA ALA A 752 -4.04 18.79 22.54
C ALA A 752 -3.01 17.77 23.06
N ARG A 753 -2.82 16.64 22.37
CA ARG A 753 -1.81 15.63 22.71
C ARG A 753 -0.40 16.16 22.46
N VAL A 754 -0.18 16.85 21.34
CA VAL A 754 1.08 17.54 21.02
C VAL A 754 1.41 18.60 22.07
N ARG A 755 0.47 19.51 22.34
CA ARG A 755 0.65 20.59 23.31
C ARG A 755 1.01 20.07 24.69
N ARG A 756 0.34 19.00 25.14
CA ARG A 756 0.64 18.33 26.42
C ARG A 756 2.10 17.88 26.47
N HIS A 757 2.62 17.25 25.42
CA HIS A 757 4.00 16.79 25.38
C HIS A 757 5.01 17.95 25.42
N PHE A 758 4.79 19.02 24.64
CA PHE A 758 5.68 20.20 24.67
C PHE A 758 5.69 20.91 26.03
N VAL A 759 4.54 20.96 26.73
CA VAL A 759 4.46 21.47 28.11
C VAL A 759 5.26 20.58 29.06
N GLN A 760 5.15 19.25 28.95
CA GLN A 760 5.91 18.31 29.78
C GLN A 760 7.43 18.41 29.55
N LEU A 761 7.85 18.76 28.34
CA LEU A 761 9.25 19.04 28.00
C LEU A 761 9.75 20.41 28.49
N GLY A 762 8.88 21.27 29.04
CA GLY A 762 9.23 22.62 29.47
C GLY A 762 9.47 23.62 28.34
N ILE A 763 8.95 23.34 27.14
CA ILE A 763 9.08 24.19 25.93
C ILE A 763 7.72 24.49 25.28
N PRO A 764 6.69 24.92 26.04
CA PRO A 764 5.34 25.13 25.51
C PRO A 764 5.28 26.18 24.39
N GLU A 765 6.23 27.11 24.33
CA GLU A 765 6.34 28.15 23.32
C GLU A 765 6.79 27.62 21.95
N LYS A 766 7.48 26.46 21.91
CA LYS A 766 7.95 25.83 20.67
C LYS A 766 6.85 25.12 19.89
N THR A 767 5.61 25.15 20.36
CA THR A 767 4.47 24.71 19.57
C THR A 767 3.33 25.71 19.56
N ARG A 768 2.69 25.86 18.39
CA ARG A 768 1.58 26.78 18.14
C ARG A 768 0.54 26.13 17.21
N ILE A 769 -0.73 26.51 17.35
CA ILE A 769 -1.76 26.30 16.34
C ILE A 769 -2.39 27.65 16.01
N GLU A 770 -2.50 27.97 14.72
CA GLU A 770 -3.25 29.12 14.22
C GLU A 770 -4.59 28.66 13.68
N HIS A 771 -5.68 29.22 14.21
CA HIS A 771 -7.01 29.15 13.61
C HIS A 771 -7.30 30.48 12.93
N PHE A 772 -7.65 30.45 11.64
CA PHE A 772 -7.96 31.65 10.88
C PHE A 772 -9.27 31.55 10.11
N ASP A 773 -9.91 32.70 9.92
CA ASP A 773 -11.14 32.86 9.14
C ASP A 773 -10.82 32.71 7.64
N GLY A 774 -10.83 31.46 7.15
CA GLY A 774 -10.47 31.17 5.77
C GLY A 774 -10.65 29.72 5.36
N PRO A 775 -10.54 29.46 4.04
CA PRO A 775 -10.74 28.14 3.45
C PRO A 775 -9.46 27.30 3.52
N HIS A 776 -9.40 26.25 2.71
CA HIS A 776 -8.18 25.49 2.43
C HIS A 776 -7.13 26.39 1.72
N THR A 777 -6.25 27.06 2.47
CA THR A 777 -5.23 27.97 1.91
C THR A 777 -4.11 28.25 2.92
N ILE A 778 -2.94 28.71 2.44
CA ILE A 778 -1.91 29.33 3.27
C ILE A 778 -2.40 30.70 3.75
N ASN A 779 -2.45 30.92 5.06
CA ASN A 779 -2.71 32.24 5.62
C ASN A 779 -1.43 33.08 5.67
N GLY A 780 -0.32 32.47 6.10
CA GLY A 780 1.00 33.11 6.05
C GLY A 780 1.18 34.25 7.06
N LYS A 781 0.37 34.29 8.14
CA LYS A 781 0.46 35.33 9.16
C LYS A 781 1.26 34.86 10.36
N GLU A 782 0.68 34.02 11.22
CA GLU A 782 1.40 33.53 12.39
C GLU A 782 2.49 32.53 12.00
N THR A 783 2.33 31.82 10.88
CA THR A 783 3.38 30.94 10.34
C THR A 783 4.64 31.69 9.95
N TYR A 784 4.54 32.89 9.35
CA TYR A 784 5.72 33.71 9.04
C TYR A 784 6.38 34.29 10.28
N GLU A 785 5.60 34.70 11.28
CA GLU A 785 6.12 35.11 12.59
C GLU A 785 6.88 33.95 13.25
N PHE A 786 6.30 32.75 13.26
CA PHE A 786 6.89 31.54 13.82
C PHE A 786 8.23 31.20 13.14
N LEU A 787 8.30 31.30 11.80
CA LEU A 787 9.55 31.15 11.06
C LEU A 787 10.59 32.20 11.45
N ASP A 788 10.19 33.48 11.55
CA ASP A 788 11.10 34.57 11.94
C ASP A 788 11.64 34.37 13.37
N ILE A 789 10.83 33.87 14.31
CA ILE A 789 11.26 33.55 15.68
C ILE A 789 12.31 32.44 15.66
N TYR A 790 12.02 31.31 15.01
CA TYR A 790 12.81 30.10 15.17
C TYR A 790 13.93 29.90 14.14
N LEU A 791 13.85 30.54 12.97
CA LEU A 791 14.90 30.46 11.94
C LEU A 791 15.70 31.75 11.79
N LYS A 792 15.21 32.91 12.24
CA LYS A 792 16.01 34.15 12.27
C LYS A 792 16.41 34.58 13.68
N GLY A 793 15.81 34.01 14.73
CA GLY A 793 16.06 34.42 16.11
C GLY A 793 15.46 35.78 16.45
N LYS A 794 14.46 36.26 15.70
CA LYS A 794 13.77 37.52 16.01
C LYS A 794 12.79 37.28 17.15
N LYS A 795 13.00 37.94 18.29
CA LYS A 795 12.05 37.92 19.41
C LYS A 795 11.02 39.02 19.27
#